data_AF-A0ABD3QN74-F1
#
_entry.id   AF-A0ABD3QN74-F1
#
_cell.length_a   1.000
_cell.length_b   1.000
_cell.length_c   1.000
_cell.angle_alpha   90.00
_cell.angle_beta   90.00
_cell.angle_gamma   90.00
#
_symmetry.space_group_name_H-M   'P 1'
#
loop_
_entity.id
_entity.type
_entity.pdbx_description
1 polymer ?
#
loop_
_entity_poly.entity_id
_entity_poly.type
_entity_poly.pdbx_seq_one_letter_code
_entity_poly.pdbx_strand_id
1 'polypeptide(L)'
;MLHNYFREIICAFAIFASSLASADAANACANAKINEFQPNPIGTDPPDTTIEILCADADKGRGSNFTGWIVSVENDKDAGQGTVDRVAQFSGKFDTNGLLVMTMEDLENPSFTLVLMESFTGTKGTTDIDGDNDGNVDDTSSFVNVYDAIGITDTASADEPLYGQQLGGIDLPFTGATEGKEPSLVYRDAVDIQVLYLVDDSATSVKKIYGATEGKEPSYRDAVDIQVLYLVDDSATSVKKIYGGTVTDLAQADFVGQDPFQPTFGSVNPSSSIVAPTPSPLTSTSMKIHEIQGDSDSSPHVGKLISVTAVVIGDFQDGDADEKRNLKGFFLQEEDVDIDADPRTSEGIYVYDPNTYIDVHVGDLVRVYGTVDEHYGETQIKEVTLVEVVSSNNPLPSAATITLPTSGITKNGNGAYQPDLEAYEGMLVKFTDTLTITEMYNLARFNEIKLVQGARPYTYTQKNAPSAASYDAHIKELGARRITYDDGLSLQNKLICNLDGFGNLDGNGTCVSGGFNTDNSPRMGDTVVDLMGVLYYKWAGSTSSDATWRVTSIKDGTVNFVKTNPRPQIPPSVGGALTLVSANVLNFFLTLDDGSSTTQNGLEPRGANNQEEFDRQAKKLVNSIIALDPDVLGMLELENYFSQGSAFNALEFLVAELNKVAGAGYFAWVIPGQSYVDISDAISSGFLFKTSSIEWLGKVAVLRDEVLSSIGIDNSTAVFDGPNTNRASFAASFKPKGGACITVALNHLKSKGGSGTGDDADQIDGSGNWNAIRLKGAKAIHAWMETDPTGGGCLLKALMGDMNSYSMEDPIMYFESVGYTDVEKRFNGDDAYSYGFDGQIGTLDYILANAAFNNLVTGASSWHVNADEAAALDYNTDFGRDKMIFNADLTVRFSDHDPMVVGFDLEATTGSPVTNHPTTGTPISSAPTDHPTTGTPTTSTPISSPPTNHPTTGTPTTSSPISSPPTNHPTTGTPTTSSPISSPPTNHPTTGTPTSSSPISSPPTNNPTFKSSKQSKLAKATHAPVAHKPTVSKTSKHSSAD
;
A
#
# COMPACT_ATOMS: atom_id res chain seq x y z
N MET A 1 74.49 83.17 1.71
CA MET A 1 74.22 81.72 1.59
C MET A 1 72.95 81.40 2.37
N LEU A 2 72.35 80.20 2.23
CA LEU A 2 71.24 79.71 3.07
C LEU A 2 69.91 80.52 3.09
N HIS A 3 69.57 81.23 2.00
CA HIS A 3 68.19 81.77 1.83
C HIS A 3 67.64 81.71 0.39
N ASN A 4 68.46 81.87 -0.65
CA ASN A 4 67.94 81.86 -2.04
C ASN A 4 67.75 80.45 -2.65
N TYR A 5 68.36 79.40 -2.09
CA TYR A 5 68.18 78.01 -2.58
C TYR A 5 66.84 77.38 -2.17
N PHE A 6 66.10 77.98 -1.24
CA PHE A 6 64.80 77.46 -0.79
C PHE A 6 63.61 77.93 -1.64
N ARG A 7 63.77 78.97 -2.49
CA ARG A 7 62.64 79.50 -3.27
C ARG A 7 62.34 78.72 -4.55
N GLU A 8 63.34 78.16 -5.21
CA GLU A 8 63.11 77.39 -6.46
C GLU A 8 62.55 75.99 -6.17
N ILE A 9 62.91 75.37 -5.03
CA ILE A 9 62.33 74.09 -4.59
C ILE A 9 60.82 74.25 -4.26
N ILE A 10 60.41 75.38 -3.68
CA ILE A 10 59.00 75.64 -3.34
C ILE A 10 58.15 75.85 -4.61
N CYS A 11 58.68 76.49 -5.66
CA CYS A 11 57.97 76.60 -6.94
C CYS A 11 57.84 75.24 -7.67
N ALA A 12 58.81 74.34 -7.54
CA ALA A 12 58.70 72.98 -8.08
C ALA A 12 57.58 72.18 -7.38
N PHE A 13 57.50 72.26 -6.05
CA PHE A 13 56.42 71.63 -5.28
C PHE A 13 55.03 72.22 -5.58
N ALA A 14 54.94 73.53 -5.86
CA ALA A 14 53.66 74.18 -6.18
C ALA A 14 53.03 73.70 -7.50
N ILE A 15 53.83 73.20 -8.46
CA ILE A 15 53.32 72.68 -9.74
C ILE A 15 52.99 71.18 -9.65
N PHE A 16 53.71 70.41 -8.81
CA PHE A 16 53.38 69.01 -8.55
C PHE A 16 52.17 68.84 -7.61
N ALA A 17 51.84 69.86 -6.80
CA ALA A 17 50.67 69.87 -5.93
C ALA A 17 49.35 70.30 -6.61
N SER A 18 49.39 70.74 -7.88
CA SER A 18 48.19 71.10 -8.67
C SER A 18 47.82 70.07 -9.74
N SER A 19 48.54 68.94 -9.81
CA SER A 19 48.24 67.80 -10.70
C SER A 19 48.01 66.49 -9.94
N LEU A 20 47.74 66.58 -8.63
CA LEU A 20 47.35 65.47 -7.74
C LEU A 20 45.96 65.73 -7.14
N ALA A 21 45.06 66.27 -7.97
CA ALA A 21 43.68 66.61 -7.63
C ALA A 21 42.71 66.27 -8.79
N SER A 22 42.94 65.13 -9.46
CA SER A 22 42.10 64.62 -10.56
C SER A 22 42.20 63.10 -10.75
N ALA A 23 42.63 62.35 -9.73
CA ALA A 23 42.86 60.91 -9.78
C ALA A 23 42.65 60.28 -8.40
N ASP A 24 41.40 60.29 -7.94
CA ASP A 24 40.78 59.39 -6.94
C ASP A 24 39.33 59.85 -6.74
N ALA A 25 38.53 59.71 -7.80
CA ALA A 25 37.08 59.95 -7.80
C ALA A 25 36.36 59.09 -8.87
N ALA A 26 37.00 58.00 -9.31
CA ALA A 26 36.27 56.90 -9.95
C ALA A 26 35.32 56.28 -8.91
N ASN A 27 34.15 55.88 -9.37
CA ASN A 27 32.99 55.38 -8.63
C ASN A 27 33.26 54.92 -7.18
N ALA A 28 32.73 55.68 -6.21
CA ALA A 28 32.85 55.35 -4.78
C ALA A 28 32.03 54.13 -4.34
N CYS A 29 31.17 53.62 -5.23
CA CYS A 29 30.63 52.27 -5.17
C CYS A 29 31.43 51.37 -6.12
N ALA A 30 32.11 50.37 -5.57
CA ALA A 30 32.89 49.39 -6.34
C ALA A 30 32.04 48.14 -6.68
N ASN A 31 30.95 47.92 -5.93
CA ASN A 31 29.98 46.86 -6.17
C ASN A 31 28.62 47.48 -6.57
N ALA A 32 28.54 48.00 -7.78
CA ALA A 32 27.28 48.48 -8.37
C ALA A 32 26.56 47.31 -9.08
N LYS A 33 25.23 47.26 -8.97
CA LYS A 33 24.40 46.18 -9.50
C LYS A 33 23.17 46.73 -10.22
N ILE A 34 22.76 46.11 -11.32
CA ILE A 34 21.51 46.42 -12.03
C ILE A 34 20.36 45.97 -11.12
N ASN A 35 19.49 46.88 -10.70
CA ASN A 35 18.53 46.64 -9.60
C ASN A 35 17.10 46.40 -10.06
N GLU A 36 16.60 47.19 -11.01
CA GLU A 36 15.24 47.08 -11.55
C GLU A 36 15.22 47.61 -12.99
N PHE A 37 14.61 46.88 -13.92
CA PHE A 37 14.36 47.32 -15.30
C PHE A 37 13.23 46.52 -15.95
N GLN A 38 12.71 47.04 -17.06
CA GLN A 38 11.68 46.40 -17.86
C GLN A 38 12.29 45.93 -19.19
N PRO A 39 12.40 44.60 -19.44
CA PRO A 39 12.84 44.07 -20.73
C PRO A 39 11.80 44.34 -21.82
N ASN A 40 10.56 43.83 -21.67
CA ASN A 40 9.42 44.18 -22.51
C ASN A 40 8.28 44.84 -21.70
N PRO A 41 8.20 46.18 -21.63
CA PRO A 41 7.15 46.87 -20.90
C PRO A 41 5.77 46.73 -21.59
N ILE A 42 4.76 46.29 -20.83
CA ILE A 42 3.41 45.99 -21.32
C ILE A 42 2.80 47.19 -22.08
N GLY A 43 2.57 47.04 -23.40
CA GLY A 43 1.72 47.93 -24.17
C GLY A 43 2.23 48.24 -25.58
N THR A 44 3.06 49.27 -25.70
CA THR A 44 3.74 49.66 -26.95
C THR A 44 5.10 50.20 -26.58
N ASP A 45 6.13 49.65 -27.21
CA ASP A 45 7.54 49.83 -26.91
C ASP A 45 7.87 51.34 -26.73
N PRO A 46 8.47 51.74 -25.60
CA PRO A 46 8.83 53.13 -25.36
C PRO A 46 10.02 53.53 -26.26
N PRO A 47 10.29 54.83 -26.42
CA PRO A 47 11.51 55.28 -27.11
C PRO A 47 12.78 55.12 -26.26
N ASP A 48 12.63 55.07 -24.94
CA ASP A 48 13.70 54.95 -23.95
C ASP A 48 13.22 54.00 -22.83
N THR A 49 14.03 53.03 -22.41
CA THR A 49 13.78 52.22 -21.20
C THR A 49 14.37 52.88 -19.95
N THR A 50 13.85 52.52 -18.77
CA THR A 50 14.32 53.00 -17.46
C THR A 50 14.98 51.88 -16.68
N ILE A 51 16.18 52.14 -16.16
CA ILE A 51 17.01 51.17 -15.43
C ILE A 51 17.45 51.79 -14.10
N GLU A 52 17.16 51.09 -13.00
CA GLU A 52 17.70 51.41 -11.69
C GLU A 52 18.98 50.62 -11.41
N ILE A 53 19.93 51.26 -10.75
CA ILE A 53 21.21 50.69 -10.33
C ILE A 53 21.32 50.86 -8.82
N LEU A 54 21.62 49.76 -8.13
CA LEU A 54 21.87 49.70 -6.70
C LEU A 54 23.37 49.71 -6.43
N CYS A 55 23.78 50.53 -5.47
CA CYS A 55 25.07 50.39 -4.82
C CYS A 55 24.98 49.39 -3.66
N ALA A 56 25.62 48.23 -3.81
CA ALA A 56 25.69 47.20 -2.77
C ALA A 56 26.68 47.54 -1.64
N ASP A 57 27.59 48.50 -1.83
CA ASP A 57 28.50 49.00 -0.78
C ASP A 57 27.73 49.87 0.25
N ALA A 58 26.99 49.21 1.14
CA ALA A 58 26.04 49.81 2.11
C ALA A 58 26.59 51.01 2.90
N ASP A 59 27.89 51.01 3.24
CA ASP A 59 28.55 52.06 4.03
C ASP A 59 29.28 53.14 3.20
N LYS A 60 29.36 53.03 1.86
CA LYS A 60 30.30 53.84 1.04
C LYS A 60 29.69 54.61 -0.14
N GLY A 61 28.75 54.03 -0.89
CA GLY A 61 28.27 54.66 -2.13
C GLY A 61 26.98 55.49 -2.00
N ARG A 62 26.26 55.40 -0.88
CA ARG A 62 25.03 56.19 -0.65
C ARG A 62 25.35 57.69 -0.65
N GLY A 63 24.66 58.45 -1.49
CA GLY A 63 24.98 59.87 -1.69
C GLY A 63 26.28 60.15 -2.45
N SER A 64 26.93 59.17 -3.10
CA SER A 64 28.08 59.40 -3.98
C SER A 64 27.65 59.62 -5.42
N ASN A 65 28.50 60.33 -6.19
CA ASN A 65 28.36 60.34 -7.65
C ASN A 65 28.79 58.98 -8.21
N PHE A 66 28.20 58.59 -9.34
CA PHE A 66 28.61 57.42 -10.12
C PHE A 66 28.51 57.75 -11.62
N THR A 67 29.53 57.35 -12.37
CA THR A 67 29.62 57.47 -13.83
C THR A 67 29.96 56.09 -14.36
N GLY A 68 29.14 55.57 -15.26
CA GLY A 68 29.35 54.25 -15.84
C GLY A 68 28.79 54.17 -17.25
N TRP A 69 28.94 52.99 -17.83
CA TRP A 69 28.31 52.61 -19.08
C TRP A 69 27.42 51.41 -18.81
N ILE A 70 26.27 51.40 -19.46
CA ILE A 70 25.48 50.19 -19.64
C ILE A 70 25.39 49.89 -21.12
N VAL A 71 25.50 48.62 -21.49
CA VAL A 71 25.36 48.15 -22.87
C VAL A 71 24.39 46.98 -22.91
N SER A 72 23.71 46.84 -24.03
CA SER A 72 23.04 45.59 -24.40
C SER A 72 23.95 44.85 -25.38
N VAL A 73 23.98 43.54 -25.26
CA VAL A 73 24.65 42.59 -26.16
C VAL A 73 23.57 41.69 -26.73
N GLU A 74 23.51 41.59 -28.05
CA GLU A 74 22.60 40.71 -28.76
C GLU A 74 22.88 39.24 -28.40
N ASN A 75 21.85 38.49 -28.03
CA ASN A 75 21.97 37.05 -27.82
C ASN A 75 21.41 36.25 -29.02
N ASP A 76 20.49 36.81 -29.82
CA ASP A 76 19.83 36.10 -30.94
C ASP A 76 20.85 35.67 -32.03
N LYS A 77 20.92 34.34 -32.23
CA LYS A 77 21.80 33.64 -33.17
C LYS A 77 21.62 34.03 -34.64
N ASP A 78 20.42 34.40 -35.06
CA ASP A 78 20.10 34.82 -36.43
C ASP A 78 20.12 36.36 -36.59
N ALA A 79 20.02 37.15 -35.51
CA ALA A 79 20.00 38.62 -35.56
C ALA A 79 21.38 39.29 -35.42
N GLY A 80 22.31 38.72 -34.66
CA GLY A 80 23.64 39.31 -34.48
C GLY A 80 24.37 38.99 -33.17
N GLN A 81 24.10 37.83 -32.57
CA GLN A 81 24.79 37.17 -31.45
C GLN A 81 26.19 37.77 -31.15
N GLY A 82 26.41 38.15 -29.90
CA GLY A 82 27.68 38.72 -29.41
C GLY A 82 27.86 40.22 -29.70
N THR A 83 27.10 40.80 -30.63
CA THR A 83 27.23 42.22 -31.00
C THR A 83 26.62 43.16 -29.96
N VAL A 84 27.37 44.19 -29.58
CA VAL A 84 26.89 45.30 -28.73
C VAL A 84 25.93 46.19 -29.52
N ASP A 85 24.63 46.07 -29.24
CA ASP A 85 23.56 46.69 -30.00
C ASP A 85 23.05 48.01 -29.36
N ARG A 86 22.97 48.10 -28.02
CA ARG A 86 22.68 49.34 -27.27
C ARG A 86 23.86 49.78 -26.43
N VAL A 87 24.06 51.10 -26.32
CA VAL A 87 25.14 51.69 -25.51
C VAL A 87 24.67 53.02 -24.91
N ALA A 88 24.70 53.14 -23.58
CA ALA A 88 24.45 54.39 -22.87
C ALA A 88 25.54 54.68 -21.84
N GLN A 89 26.21 55.83 -21.99
CA GLN A 89 27.00 56.41 -20.90
C GLN A 89 26.08 57.25 -20.02
N PHE A 90 26.08 56.99 -18.72
CA PHE A 90 25.29 57.75 -17.75
C PHE A 90 26.17 58.35 -16.67
N SER A 91 25.64 59.35 -15.96
CA SER A 91 26.27 59.94 -14.78
C SER A 91 25.21 60.48 -13.86
N GLY A 92 25.17 59.93 -12.65
CA GLY A 92 24.16 60.24 -11.66
C GLY A 92 24.74 60.28 -10.25
N LYS A 93 23.86 60.18 -9.28
CA LYS A 93 24.20 60.18 -7.86
C LYS A 93 23.28 59.21 -7.14
N PHE A 94 23.84 58.25 -6.42
CA PHE A 94 23.04 57.37 -5.57
C PHE A 94 22.32 58.18 -4.50
N ASP A 95 21.08 57.82 -4.21
CA ASP A 95 20.25 58.48 -3.22
C ASP A 95 20.63 58.08 -1.77
N THR A 96 19.72 58.28 -0.81
CA THR A 96 19.90 57.84 0.59
C THR A 96 19.77 56.33 0.79
N ASN A 97 19.13 55.63 -0.13
CA ASN A 97 18.92 54.18 -0.10
C ASN A 97 20.05 53.41 -0.79
N GLY A 98 20.71 54.05 -1.76
CA GLY A 98 21.75 53.46 -2.61
C GLY A 98 21.31 53.27 -4.05
N LEU A 99 20.21 53.89 -4.47
CA LEU A 99 19.59 53.71 -5.79
C LEU A 99 19.93 54.90 -6.71
N LEU A 100 20.12 54.61 -7.99
CA LEU A 100 20.39 55.57 -9.06
C LEU A 100 19.61 55.13 -10.29
N VAL A 101 18.68 55.97 -10.74
CA VAL A 101 17.89 55.72 -11.96
C VAL A 101 18.58 56.37 -13.15
N MET A 102 18.64 55.65 -14.27
CA MET A 102 19.11 56.11 -15.58
C MET A 102 18.14 55.66 -16.67
N THR A 103 18.28 56.23 -17.87
CA THR A 103 17.51 55.85 -19.07
C THR A 103 18.46 55.59 -20.23
N MET A 104 18.09 54.66 -21.10
CA MET A 104 18.79 54.39 -22.36
C MET A 104 17.77 54.23 -23.50
N GLU A 105 18.24 54.32 -24.74
CA GLU A 105 17.52 53.85 -25.93
C GLU A 105 16.88 52.50 -25.62
N ASP A 106 15.60 52.35 -25.94
CA ASP A 106 14.84 51.15 -25.62
C ASP A 106 15.55 49.88 -26.12
N LEU A 107 15.45 48.80 -25.35
CA LEU A 107 16.17 47.55 -25.61
C LEU A 107 15.67 46.87 -26.89
N GLU A 108 14.48 47.24 -27.38
CA GLU A 108 13.64 46.43 -28.26
C GLU A 108 13.38 45.03 -27.62
N ASN A 109 12.60 44.19 -28.30
CA ASN A 109 12.20 42.87 -27.77
C ASN A 109 12.92 41.70 -28.48
N PRO A 110 14.22 41.48 -28.22
CA PRO A 110 14.89 40.19 -28.44
C PRO A 110 15.46 39.59 -27.14
N SER A 111 16.08 38.41 -27.25
CA SER A 111 17.01 37.89 -26.24
C SER A 111 18.27 38.78 -26.15
N PHE A 112 18.64 39.29 -24.95
CA PHE A 112 19.81 40.15 -24.77
C PHE A 112 20.57 39.93 -23.45
N THR A 113 21.85 40.33 -23.40
CA THR A 113 22.62 40.44 -22.16
C THR A 113 22.93 41.90 -21.82
N LEU A 114 22.36 42.38 -20.71
CA LEU A 114 22.52 43.76 -20.22
C LEU A 114 23.73 43.85 -19.27
N VAL A 115 24.71 44.70 -19.57
CA VAL A 115 26.03 44.72 -18.90
C VAL A 115 26.38 46.11 -18.38
N LEU A 116 26.64 46.21 -17.08
CA LEU A 116 27.02 47.44 -16.36
C LEU A 116 28.53 47.46 -16.08
N MET A 117 29.24 48.51 -16.53
CA MET A 117 30.72 48.59 -16.47
C MET A 117 31.26 50.01 -16.20
N GLU A 118 32.55 50.13 -15.85
CA GLU A 118 33.22 51.41 -15.63
C GLU A 118 33.40 52.20 -16.94
N SER A 119 33.91 51.55 -17.99
CA SER A 119 34.06 52.18 -19.30
C SER A 119 33.89 51.20 -20.46
N PHE A 120 33.00 51.51 -21.38
CA PHE A 120 32.99 50.90 -22.70
C PHE A 120 33.97 51.64 -23.62
N THR A 121 34.78 50.92 -24.39
CA THR A 121 35.69 51.49 -25.41
C THR A 121 35.47 50.94 -26.82
N GLY A 122 34.38 50.18 -27.02
CA GLY A 122 33.97 49.65 -28.32
C GLY A 122 33.12 50.64 -29.14
N THR A 123 32.25 50.12 -30.01
CA THR A 123 31.33 50.92 -30.86
C THR A 123 30.07 50.12 -31.19
N LYS A 124 28.89 50.69 -30.87
CA LYS A 124 27.56 50.12 -31.16
C LYS A 124 27.44 49.58 -32.60
N GLY A 125 26.95 48.35 -32.75
CA GLY A 125 26.75 47.67 -34.03
C GLY A 125 28.05 47.23 -34.75
N THR A 126 29.19 47.20 -34.04
CA THR A 126 30.49 46.75 -34.61
C THR A 126 31.46 46.13 -33.60
N THR A 127 31.24 46.32 -32.30
CA THR A 127 31.91 45.55 -31.25
C THR A 127 31.11 44.31 -30.98
N ASP A 128 31.82 43.19 -30.95
CA ASP A 128 31.31 41.83 -30.87
C ASP A 128 32.18 41.11 -29.83
N ILE A 129 31.56 40.32 -28.96
CA ILE A 129 32.22 39.58 -27.88
C ILE A 129 32.21 38.06 -28.07
N ASP A 130 31.53 37.51 -29.09
CA ASP A 130 31.46 36.08 -29.44
C ASP A 130 31.77 35.93 -30.94
N GLY A 131 33.04 36.14 -31.28
CA GLY A 131 33.48 36.43 -32.64
C GLY A 131 33.43 35.26 -33.64
N ASP A 132 33.14 34.04 -33.18
CA ASP A 132 32.82 32.90 -34.05
C ASP A 132 31.42 32.29 -33.83
N ASN A 133 30.62 32.89 -32.95
CA ASN A 133 29.22 32.55 -32.63
C ASN A 133 29.03 31.14 -32.02
N ASP A 134 29.99 30.63 -31.25
CA ASP A 134 29.86 29.34 -30.56
C ASP A 134 29.09 29.40 -29.23
N GLY A 135 28.79 30.60 -28.74
CA GLY A 135 28.06 30.88 -27.51
C GLY A 135 28.95 31.23 -26.31
N ASN A 136 30.28 31.27 -26.47
CA ASN A 136 31.23 31.63 -25.43
C ASN A 136 31.84 33.02 -25.67
N VAL A 137 32.20 33.71 -24.59
CA VAL A 137 32.80 35.07 -24.69
C VAL A 137 34.29 35.01 -25.05
N ASP A 138 34.60 35.54 -26.24
CA ASP A 138 35.91 35.60 -26.90
C ASP A 138 36.74 36.83 -26.48
N ASP A 139 36.19 38.05 -26.63
CA ASP A 139 36.94 39.31 -26.47
C ASP A 139 36.19 40.39 -25.65
N THR A 140 36.47 40.44 -24.35
CA THR A 140 36.02 41.51 -23.43
C THR A 140 36.95 42.72 -23.37
N SER A 141 37.96 42.86 -24.24
CA SER A 141 38.95 43.95 -24.16
C SER A 141 38.36 45.37 -24.33
N SER A 142 37.12 45.46 -24.83
CA SER A 142 36.34 46.69 -24.94
C SER A 142 35.48 47.02 -23.71
N PHE A 143 35.34 46.08 -22.77
CA PHE A 143 34.53 46.19 -21.54
C PHE A 143 35.45 46.40 -20.33
N VAL A 144 35.69 47.66 -19.94
CA VAL A 144 36.59 47.96 -18.80
C VAL A 144 35.81 47.88 -17.49
N ASN A 145 36.22 46.93 -16.63
CA ASN A 145 35.69 46.69 -15.29
C ASN A 145 34.15 46.56 -15.26
N VAL A 146 33.65 45.38 -15.67
CA VAL A 146 32.25 44.98 -15.48
C VAL A 146 31.94 44.90 -13.98
N TYR A 147 30.87 45.54 -13.56
CA TYR A 147 30.32 45.48 -12.20
C TYR A 147 29.18 44.45 -12.10
N ASP A 148 28.39 44.31 -13.16
CA ASP A 148 27.23 43.41 -13.22
C ASP A 148 26.86 43.05 -14.66
N ALA A 149 26.23 41.89 -14.84
CA ALA A 149 25.62 41.49 -16.10
C ALA A 149 24.34 40.68 -15.82
N ILE A 150 23.32 40.82 -16.67
CA ILE A 150 22.08 40.05 -16.60
C ILE A 150 21.75 39.57 -18.03
N GLY A 151 21.89 38.27 -18.27
CA GLY A 151 21.47 37.62 -19.51
C GLY A 151 19.99 37.25 -19.47
N ILE A 152 19.24 37.51 -20.55
CA ILE A 152 17.81 37.21 -20.69
C ILE A 152 17.59 36.51 -22.04
N THR A 153 16.69 35.52 -22.07
CA THR A 153 16.10 35.01 -23.32
C THR A 153 14.60 35.21 -23.36
N ASP A 154 14.07 35.52 -24.55
CA ASP A 154 12.64 35.73 -24.85
C ASP A 154 11.89 34.43 -25.19
N THR A 155 12.59 33.40 -25.68
CA THR A 155 12.00 32.23 -26.35
C THR A 155 12.45 30.90 -25.78
N ALA A 156 11.70 29.84 -26.09
CA ALA A 156 11.95 28.47 -25.61
C ALA A 156 13.08 27.72 -26.34
N SER A 157 13.77 28.38 -27.27
CA SER A 157 14.88 27.85 -28.05
C SER A 157 16.08 27.61 -27.12
N ALA A 158 16.49 26.35 -26.93
CA ALA A 158 17.67 26.02 -26.12
C ALA A 158 19.02 26.29 -26.83
N ASP A 159 19.00 27.14 -27.87
CA ASP A 159 20.10 27.43 -28.80
C ASP A 159 20.58 28.90 -28.75
N GLU A 160 19.88 29.78 -28.01
CA GLU A 160 20.32 31.16 -27.78
C GLU A 160 21.32 31.22 -26.60
N PRO A 161 22.54 31.75 -26.78
CA PRO A 161 23.53 31.86 -25.72
C PRO A 161 23.17 32.95 -24.69
N LEU A 162 23.70 32.79 -23.47
CA LEU A 162 23.66 33.82 -22.43
C LEU A 162 25.08 34.15 -21.96
N TYR A 163 25.40 35.44 -21.92
CA TYR A 163 26.73 35.94 -21.53
C TYR A 163 26.77 36.50 -20.10
N GLY A 164 25.64 36.54 -19.38
CA GLY A 164 25.52 37.14 -18.06
C GLY A 164 26.45 36.50 -17.04
N GLN A 165 26.42 35.17 -16.86
CA GLN A 165 27.38 34.47 -15.98
C GLN A 165 28.83 34.58 -16.51
N GLN A 166 29.02 34.51 -17.83
CA GLN A 166 30.35 34.58 -18.46
C GLN A 166 31.05 35.93 -18.18
N LEU A 167 30.27 37.01 -18.05
CA LEU A 167 30.72 38.36 -17.70
C LEU A 167 30.72 38.64 -16.18
N GLY A 168 30.51 37.62 -15.33
CA GLY A 168 30.54 37.72 -13.86
C GLY A 168 29.22 38.16 -13.22
N GLY A 169 28.11 38.02 -13.93
CA GLY A 169 26.74 38.32 -13.51
C GLY A 169 25.86 37.07 -13.37
N ILE A 170 24.60 37.18 -13.79
CA ILE A 170 23.56 36.13 -13.68
C ILE A 170 22.85 35.93 -15.03
N ASP A 171 22.45 34.69 -15.32
CA ASP A 171 21.65 34.33 -16.49
C ASP A 171 20.21 33.98 -16.10
N LEU A 172 19.24 34.49 -16.85
CA LEU A 172 17.80 34.31 -16.67
C LEU A 172 17.19 33.63 -17.92
N PRO A 173 17.50 32.34 -18.20
CA PRO A 173 16.97 31.65 -19.37
C PRO A 173 15.47 31.37 -19.25
N PHE A 174 14.83 31.25 -20.40
CA PHE A 174 13.41 30.97 -20.55
C PHE A 174 13.07 29.59 -19.98
N THR A 175 12.09 29.53 -19.07
CA THR A 175 11.66 28.30 -18.38
C THR A 175 10.16 28.07 -18.60
N GLY A 176 9.78 27.98 -19.88
CA GLY A 176 8.43 28.17 -20.38
C GLY A 176 7.30 27.40 -19.69
N ALA A 177 6.23 28.14 -19.38
CA ALA A 177 4.90 27.58 -19.13
C ALA A 177 3.93 27.81 -20.32
N THR A 178 4.25 28.73 -21.24
CA THR A 178 3.53 28.97 -22.50
C THR A 178 4.47 29.62 -23.50
N GLU A 179 4.31 29.32 -24.79
CA GLU A 179 5.02 29.94 -25.91
C GLU A 179 4.43 31.33 -26.20
N GLY A 180 5.28 32.33 -26.47
CA GLY A 180 4.84 33.72 -26.73
C GLY A 180 4.38 34.45 -25.47
N LYS A 181 5.26 34.51 -24.46
CA LYS A 181 5.11 35.31 -23.23
C LYS A 181 6.47 35.80 -22.75
N GLU A 182 6.64 37.10 -22.55
CA GLU A 182 7.97 37.72 -22.42
C GLU A 182 8.22 38.39 -21.06
N PRO A 183 9.48 38.56 -20.62
CA PRO A 183 9.80 39.20 -19.32
C PRO A 183 9.43 40.69 -19.28
N SER A 184 8.49 41.08 -18.42
CA SER A 184 7.98 42.47 -18.35
C SER A 184 8.56 43.33 -17.22
N LEU A 185 9.13 42.69 -16.19
CA LEU A 185 9.88 43.36 -15.12
C LEU A 185 10.91 42.40 -14.53
N VAL A 186 12.13 42.89 -14.33
CA VAL A 186 13.21 42.19 -13.62
C VAL A 186 13.70 43.08 -12.48
N TYR A 187 13.75 42.56 -11.24
CA TYR A 187 14.24 43.30 -10.08
C TYR A 187 14.98 42.42 -9.05
N ARG A 188 15.91 43.00 -8.28
CA ARG A 188 16.67 42.29 -7.22
C ARG A 188 15.93 42.23 -5.89
N ASP A 189 16.15 41.17 -5.13
CA ASP A 189 15.71 41.06 -3.74
C ASP A 189 16.50 42.03 -2.86
N ALA A 190 15.81 42.89 -2.09
CA ALA A 190 16.45 43.87 -1.22
C ALA A 190 16.80 43.34 0.20
N VAL A 191 16.77 42.02 0.43
CA VAL A 191 17.55 41.36 1.51
C VAL A 191 18.78 40.68 0.90
N ASP A 192 18.59 39.82 -0.10
CA ASP A 192 19.68 39.10 -0.78
C ASP A 192 19.82 39.55 -2.23
N ILE A 193 20.66 40.57 -2.44
CA ILE A 193 20.93 41.18 -3.74
C ILE A 193 21.52 40.22 -4.80
N GLN A 194 21.86 38.97 -4.45
CA GLN A 194 22.23 37.93 -5.41
C GLN A 194 21.01 37.20 -6.00
N VAL A 195 19.81 37.47 -5.49
CA VAL A 195 18.53 36.95 -6.00
C VAL A 195 17.89 37.97 -6.93
N LEU A 196 17.38 37.48 -8.06
CA LEU A 196 16.55 38.23 -9.01
C LEU A 196 15.13 37.63 -9.05
N TYR A 197 14.14 38.50 -9.18
CA TYR A 197 12.77 38.15 -9.53
C TYR A 197 12.49 38.56 -10.98
N LEU A 198 11.75 37.72 -11.68
CA LEU A 198 11.28 37.97 -13.04
C LEU A 198 9.74 37.87 -13.05
N VAL A 199 9.09 38.88 -13.63
CA VAL A 199 7.65 38.95 -13.86
C VAL A 199 7.38 38.85 -15.37
N ASP A 200 6.34 38.11 -15.69
CA ASP A 200 5.88 37.74 -17.04
C ASP A 200 4.88 38.76 -17.62
N ASP A 201 4.82 38.95 -18.94
CA ASP A 201 3.93 39.91 -19.62
C ASP A 201 2.44 39.77 -19.26
N SER A 202 2.00 38.53 -19.06
CA SER A 202 0.62 38.18 -18.78
C SER A 202 0.24 38.45 -17.32
N ALA A 203 1.23 38.81 -16.49
CA ALA A 203 1.14 38.97 -15.04
C ALA A 203 0.61 37.71 -14.32
N THR A 204 0.75 36.51 -14.91
CA THR A 204 0.28 35.25 -14.32
C THR A 204 1.33 34.41 -13.62
N SER A 205 2.62 34.77 -13.71
CA SER A 205 3.68 34.08 -12.96
C SER A 205 4.78 35.04 -12.51
N VAL A 206 5.44 34.67 -11.41
CA VAL A 206 6.63 35.34 -10.87
C VAL A 206 7.61 34.24 -10.48
N LYS A 207 8.86 34.34 -10.92
CA LYS A 207 9.91 33.35 -10.62
C LYS A 207 11.01 33.97 -9.78
N LYS A 208 11.57 33.17 -8.86
CA LYS A 208 12.64 33.57 -7.93
C LYS A 208 13.93 32.84 -8.32
N ILE A 209 14.94 33.60 -8.73
CA ILE A 209 16.16 33.06 -9.34
C ILE A 209 17.36 33.39 -8.45
N TYR A 210 18.03 32.35 -7.97
CA TYR A 210 19.20 32.46 -7.10
C TYR A 210 20.48 32.49 -7.93
N GLY A 211 21.34 33.49 -7.72
CA GLY A 211 22.69 33.51 -8.30
C GLY A 211 23.54 32.32 -7.85
N ALA A 212 24.30 31.75 -8.78
CA ALA A 212 25.17 30.60 -8.51
C ALA A 212 26.28 30.98 -7.51
N THR A 213 26.38 30.23 -6.39
CA THR A 213 27.54 30.27 -5.50
C THR A 213 28.54 29.20 -5.89
N GLU A 214 29.83 29.54 -5.82
CA GLU A 214 31.00 28.79 -6.30
C GLU A 214 30.85 27.25 -6.19
N GLY A 215 30.50 26.60 -7.31
CA GLY A 215 30.41 25.14 -7.43
C GLY A 215 29.01 24.51 -7.38
N LYS A 216 27.93 25.25 -7.66
CA LYS A 216 26.58 24.68 -7.88
C LYS A 216 25.86 25.31 -9.08
N GLU A 217 25.14 24.46 -9.82
CA GLU A 217 24.22 24.87 -10.90
C GLU A 217 23.06 25.74 -10.37
N PRO A 218 22.50 26.65 -11.20
CA PRO A 218 21.29 27.41 -10.86
C PRO A 218 20.09 26.50 -10.58
N SER A 219 19.38 26.74 -9.48
CA SER A 219 18.15 26.02 -9.15
C SER A 219 16.92 26.89 -9.39
N TYR A 220 16.20 26.63 -10.50
CA TYR A 220 14.91 27.24 -10.76
C TYR A 220 13.88 26.79 -9.73
N ARG A 221 13.15 27.76 -9.17
CA ARG A 221 11.94 27.52 -8.36
C ARG A 221 10.87 28.52 -8.76
N ASP A 222 9.64 28.04 -8.90
CA ASP A 222 8.49 28.92 -8.84
C ASP A 222 8.47 29.60 -7.46
N ALA A 223 7.97 30.84 -7.38
CA ALA A 223 8.17 31.69 -6.21
C ALA A 223 7.20 31.37 -5.04
N VAL A 224 7.26 30.14 -4.52
CA VAL A 224 6.40 29.65 -3.41
C VAL A 224 6.60 30.47 -2.12
N ASP A 225 7.75 31.12 -1.94
CA ASP A 225 8.03 32.01 -0.80
C ASP A 225 7.20 33.32 -0.79
N ILE A 226 6.53 33.69 -1.90
CA ILE A 226 5.77 34.95 -2.00
C ILE A 226 4.41 34.79 -1.30
N GLN A 227 4.35 35.26 -0.04
CA GLN A 227 3.17 35.10 0.83
C GLN A 227 1.89 35.79 0.32
N VAL A 228 1.98 36.88 -0.45
CA VAL A 228 0.98 37.36 -1.44
C VAL A 228 1.66 38.36 -2.38
N LEU A 229 1.32 38.37 -3.67
CA LEU A 229 1.50 39.55 -4.53
C LEU A 229 0.13 40.07 -5.01
N TYR A 230 -0.04 41.38 -5.08
CA TYR A 230 -1.24 42.03 -5.62
C TYR A 230 -0.85 42.87 -6.84
N LEU A 231 -1.43 42.57 -7.99
CA LEU A 231 -1.24 43.32 -9.23
C LEU A 231 -2.55 44.00 -9.64
N VAL A 232 -2.44 45.20 -10.20
CA VAL A 232 -3.59 46.04 -10.60
C VAL A 232 -3.34 46.50 -12.02
N ASP A 233 -4.33 46.37 -12.89
CA ASP A 233 -4.31 46.89 -14.27
C ASP A 233 -4.22 48.44 -14.27
N ASP A 234 -3.59 49.03 -15.30
CA ASP A 234 -3.37 50.48 -15.45
C ASP A 234 -4.66 51.32 -15.37
N SER A 235 -5.82 50.72 -15.67
CA SER A 235 -7.12 51.38 -15.51
C SER A 235 -7.61 51.48 -14.06
N ALA A 236 -6.93 50.82 -13.12
CA ALA A 236 -7.32 50.59 -11.72
C ALA A 236 -8.68 49.88 -11.52
N THR A 237 -9.17 49.13 -12.52
CA THR A 237 -10.50 48.47 -12.49
C THR A 237 -10.51 47.01 -12.06
N SER A 238 -9.36 46.33 -12.00
CA SER A 238 -9.26 44.93 -11.56
C SER A 238 -8.04 44.71 -10.66
N VAL A 239 -8.16 43.81 -9.68
CA VAL A 239 -7.07 43.43 -8.76
C VAL A 239 -6.86 41.92 -8.86
N LYS A 240 -5.65 41.50 -9.18
CA LYS A 240 -5.23 40.10 -9.21
C LYS A 240 -4.42 39.77 -7.96
N LYS A 241 -4.88 38.80 -7.18
CA LYS A 241 -4.08 38.19 -6.10
C LYS A 241 -3.27 37.03 -6.69
N ILE A 242 -1.97 36.99 -6.43
CA ILE A 242 -1.11 35.83 -6.69
C ILE A 242 -0.70 35.21 -5.34
N TYR A 243 -0.93 33.91 -5.18
CA TYR A 243 -0.53 33.14 -4.00
C TYR A 243 -0.16 31.71 -4.42
N GLY A 244 1.03 31.23 -4.05
CA GLY A 244 1.47 29.87 -4.41
C GLY A 244 1.40 29.58 -5.91
N GLY A 245 1.72 30.57 -6.76
CA GLY A 245 1.60 30.47 -8.22
C GLY A 245 0.17 30.55 -8.80
N THR A 246 -0.87 30.56 -7.96
CA THR A 246 -2.27 30.68 -8.40
C THR A 246 -2.72 32.14 -8.46
N VAL A 247 -3.40 32.53 -9.54
CA VAL A 247 -3.96 33.87 -9.75
C VAL A 247 -5.47 33.87 -9.49
N THR A 248 -5.98 34.89 -8.79
CA THR A 248 -7.43 35.07 -8.56
C THR A 248 -7.82 36.54 -8.75
N ASP A 249 -8.85 36.78 -9.57
CA ASP A 249 -9.45 38.11 -9.75
C ASP A 249 -10.31 38.49 -8.53
N LEU A 250 -10.12 39.70 -8.00
CA LEU A 250 -10.84 40.25 -6.84
C LEU A 250 -11.60 41.54 -7.19
N ALA A 251 -12.70 41.79 -6.47
CA ALA A 251 -13.53 42.98 -6.66
C ALA A 251 -13.00 44.17 -5.84
N GLN A 252 -13.06 45.37 -6.44
CA GLN A 252 -12.58 46.62 -5.83
C GLN A 252 -13.26 46.98 -4.48
N ALA A 253 -14.41 46.38 -4.16
CA ALA A 253 -15.19 46.69 -2.96
C ALA A 253 -14.52 46.26 -1.64
N ASP A 254 -13.58 45.31 -1.68
CA ASP A 254 -13.02 44.67 -0.49
C ASP A 254 -11.83 45.45 0.13
N PHE A 255 -11.35 46.51 -0.52
CA PHE A 255 -10.18 47.30 -0.09
C PHE A 255 -10.51 48.79 0.06
N VAL A 256 -10.48 49.29 1.31
CA VAL A 256 -10.72 50.71 1.63
C VAL A 256 -9.46 51.37 2.19
N GLY A 257 -8.61 51.88 1.29
CA GLY A 257 -7.69 53.00 1.57
C GLY A 257 -6.26 52.68 2.06
N GLN A 258 -5.40 52.24 1.14
CA GLN A 258 -3.98 52.62 1.02
C GLN A 258 -3.62 52.62 -0.49
N ASP A 259 -2.50 53.22 -0.88
CA ASP A 259 -2.10 53.32 -2.30
C ASP A 259 -1.67 51.95 -2.90
N PRO A 260 -1.90 51.69 -4.22
CA PRO A 260 -1.49 50.45 -4.88
C PRO A 260 0.01 50.38 -5.18
N PHE A 261 0.51 49.18 -5.49
CA PHE A 261 1.87 48.99 -5.98
C PHE A 261 2.01 49.52 -7.42
N GLN A 262 3.05 50.33 -7.63
CA GLN A 262 3.53 50.83 -8.91
C GLN A 262 5.07 50.69 -8.88
N PRO A 263 5.76 50.43 -10.00
CA PRO A 263 7.23 50.46 -10.02
C PRO A 263 7.72 51.87 -9.70
N THR A 264 8.26 52.06 -8.50
CA THR A 264 8.63 53.38 -7.96
C THR A 264 10.12 53.66 -8.05
N PHE A 265 10.68 53.53 -9.26
CA PHE A 265 12.06 53.88 -9.63
C PHE A 265 12.60 55.07 -8.81
N GLY A 266 13.64 54.84 -8.00
CA GLY A 266 14.17 55.78 -7.01
C GLY A 266 13.64 55.57 -5.58
N SER A 267 13.05 54.41 -5.27
CA SER A 267 12.54 54.03 -3.94
C SER A 267 12.89 52.57 -3.63
N VAL A 268 13.09 52.23 -2.35
CA VAL A 268 13.34 50.83 -1.96
C VAL A 268 12.05 50.02 -2.11
N ASN A 269 12.00 49.17 -3.12
CA ASN A 269 11.00 48.10 -3.21
C ASN A 269 11.11 47.22 -1.95
N PRO A 270 10.03 47.05 -1.17
CA PRO A 270 10.13 46.56 0.21
C PRO A 270 10.41 45.05 0.28
N SER A 271 11.65 44.71 0.60
CA SER A 271 12.07 43.33 0.90
C SER A 271 11.48 42.82 2.22
N SER A 272 10.34 42.15 2.11
CA SER A 272 9.55 41.54 3.18
C SER A 272 8.89 42.52 4.18
N SER A 273 7.71 42.13 4.67
CA SER A 273 6.90 42.85 5.68
C SER A 273 6.16 44.12 5.24
N ILE A 274 5.31 43.99 4.20
CA ILE A 274 3.90 44.26 4.54
C ILE A 274 3.53 43.23 5.60
N VAL A 275 3.53 43.64 6.87
CA VAL A 275 2.89 42.86 7.92
C VAL A 275 1.43 42.70 7.47
N ALA A 276 1.04 41.49 7.08
CA ALA A 276 -0.35 41.18 6.76
C ALA A 276 -1.22 41.77 7.88
N PRO A 277 -2.18 42.67 7.58
CA PRO A 277 -2.82 43.51 8.57
C PRO A 277 -3.46 42.59 9.61
N THR A 278 -2.85 42.51 10.81
CA THR A 278 -3.00 41.37 11.75
C THR A 278 -4.45 40.90 11.73
N PRO A 279 -4.73 39.73 11.11
CA PRO A 279 -5.99 39.48 10.42
C PRO A 279 -7.12 39.79 11.39
N SER A 280 -7.94 40.81 11.10
CA SER A 280 -8.87 41.41 12.07
C SER A 280 -9.67 40.30 12.76
N PRO A 281 -9.35 39.97 14.03
CA PRO A 281 -9.11 38.61 14.54
C PRO A 281 -10.08 37.62 13.89
N LEU A 282 -9.62 36.98 12.80
CA LEU A 282 -10.48 36.41 11.75
C LEU A 282 -11.71 35.75 12.37
N THR A 283 -12.85 36.43 12.25
CA THR A 283 -14.02 36.16 13.12
C THR A 283 -14.83 34.93 12.70
N SER A 284 -14.27 34.14 11.78
CA SER A 284 -14.38 32.68 11.80
C SER A 284 -13.86 32.14 13.15
N THR A 285 -14.74 32.13 14.14
CA THR A 285 -14.65 31.16 15.25
C THR A 285 -14.31 29.81 14.67
N SER A 286 -13.29 29.14 15.23
CA SER A 286 -12.97 27.76 14.86
C SER A 286 -14.25 26.94 14.93
N MET A 287 -14.65 26.34 13.82
CA MET A 287 -15.73 25.37 13.83
C MET A 287 -15.19 24.07 14.40
N LYS A 288 -16.09 23.27 14.95
CA LYS A 288 -15.78 21.93 15.43
C LYS A 288 -15.95 20.89 14.33
N ILE A 289 -15.20 19.79 14.39
CA ILE A 289 -15.15 18.82 13.29
C ILE A 289 -16.55 18.25 13.00
N HIS A 290 -17.38 17.96 14.01
CA HIS A 290 -18.79 17.59 13.80
C HIS A 290 -19.64 18.64 13.04
N GLU A 291 -19.32 19.94 13.14
CA GLU A 291 -19.97 20.99 12.34
C GLU A 291 -19.48 21.01 10.89
N ILE A 292 -18.24 20.59 10.65
CA ILE A 292 -17.62 20.52 9.32
C ILE A 292 -18.11 19.25 8.59
N GLN A 293 -18.09 18.10 9.28
CA GLN A 293 -18.57 16.81 8.79
C GLN A 293 -20.10 16.80 8.59
N GLY A 294 -20.87 17.12 9.63
CA GLY A 294 -22.33 17.00 9.60
C GLY A 294 -22.83 15.55 9.76
N ASP A 295 -24.11 15.32 9.49
CA ASP A 295 -24.83 14.07 9.79
C ASP A 295 -25.25 13.27 8.53
N SER A 296 -24.45 13.37 7.47
CA SER A 296 -24.68 12.76 6.14
C SER A 296 -23.38 12.53 5.36
N ASP A 297 -23.44 11.64 4.36
CA ASP A 297 -22.40 11.15 3.43
C ASP A 297 -21.64 12.22 2.58
N SER A 298 -21.72 13.51 2.95
CA SER A 298 -21.02 14.65 2.35
C SER A 298 -21.17 15.87 3.27
N SER A 299 -20.12 16.67 3.37
CA SER A 299 -20.06 17.85 4.24
C SER A 299 -21.07 18.93 3.84
N PRO A 300 -21.80 19.55 4.81
CA PRO A 300 -22.57 20.77 4.55
C PRO A 300 -21.68 22.01 4.30
N HIS A 301 -20.35 21.85 4.32
CA HIS A 301 -19.33 22.91 4.24
C HIS A 301 -18.41 22.85 3.02
N VAL A 302 -18.59 21.89 2.09
CA VAL A 302 -17.85 21.80 0.82
C VAL A 302 -17.73 23.15 0.09
N GLY A 303 -16.52 23.46 -0.37
CA GLY A 303 -16.17 24.70 -1.07
C GLY A 303 -16.12 25.95 -0.19
N LYS A 304 -16.27 25.82 1.14
CA LYS A 304 -16.06 26.93 2.08
C LYS A 304 -14.64 26.88 2.64
N LEU A 305 -14.03 28.06 2.77
CA LEU A 305 -12.80 28.29 3.52
C LEU A 305 -13.13 28.34 5.02
N ILE A 306 -12.51 27.47 5.82
CA ILE A 306 -12.82 27.26 7.24
C ILE A 306 -11.60 27.40 8.15
N SER A 307 -11.82 27.42 9.46
CA SER A 307 -10.79 27.17 10.47
C SER A 307 -11.24 26.09 11.44
N VAL A 308 -10.32 25.18 11.74
CA VAL A 308 -10.46 24.12 12.76
C VAL A 308 -9.27 24.20 13.71
N THR A 309 -9.44 23.78 14.96
CA THR A 309 -8.37 23.64 15.97
C THR A 309 -8.63 22.35 16.74
N ALA A 310 -7.79 21.34 16.51
CA ALA A 310 -8.01 19.95 16.96
C ALA A 310 -6.66 19.19 17.05
N VAL A 311 -6.67 17.98 17.61
CA VAL A 311 -5.45 17.21 17.91
C VAL A 311 -5.06 16.28 16.75
N VAL A 312 -3.78 16.32 16.34
CA VAL A 312 -3.19 15.37 15.38
C VAL A 312 -3.18 13.98 15.99
N ILE A 313 -3.98 13.07 15.44
CA ILE A 313 -4.05 11.66 15.86
C ILE A 313 -3.21 10.73 14.99
N GLY A 314 -2.88 11.14 13.76
CA GLY A 314 -2.08 10.37 12.82
C GLY A 314 -1.40 11.31 11.83
N ASP A 315 -0.11 11.10 11.65
CA ASP A 315 0.77 11.87 10.78
C ASP A 315 1.19 11.01 9.57
N PHE A 316 1.17 11.61 8.38
CA PHE A 316 1.29 10.94 7.07
C PHE A 316 1.79 11.94 6.00
N GLN A 317 2.64 12.89 6.37
CA GLN A 317 3.07 14.01 5.51
C GLN A 317 4.18 13.61 4.53
N ASP A 318 4.40 14.42 3.49
CA ASP A 318 5.55 14.24 2.61
C ASP A 318 6.83 14.73 3.31
N GLY A 319 7.63 13.79 3.81
CA GLY A 319 8.97 14.05 4.36
C GLY A 319 9.06 14.19 5.88
N ASP A 320 8.09 13.63 6.60
CA ASP A 320 8.05 13.54 8.06
C ASP A 320 9.06 12.51 8.63
N ALA A 321 8.85 12.09 9.89
CA ALA A 321 9.68 11.10 10.57
C ALA A 321 9.22 9.63 10.37
N ASP A 322 8.17 9.37 9.58
CA ASP A 322 7.54 8.06 9.39
C ASP A 322 7.63 7.58 7.92
N GLU A 323 8.86 7.22 7.50
CA GLU A 323 9.20 6.77 6.14
C GLU A 323 8.35 5.60 5.56
N LYS A 324 7.42 5.04 6.34
CA LYS A 324 6.47 3.99 5.93
C LYS A 324 5.09 4.49 5.50
N ARG A 325 4.59 5.57 6.09
CA ARG A 325 3.17 6.02 6.04
C ARG A 325 3.11 7.39 5.40
N ASN A 326 2.33 7.56 4.34
CA ASN A 326 2.29 8.80 3.57
C ASN A 326 1.02 8.85 2.71
N LEU A 327 0.15 9.78 3.06
CA LEU A 327 -1.07 10.14 2.33
C LEU A 327 -1.02 11.61 1.87
N LYS A 328 0.08 12.32 2.13
CA LYS A 328 0.32 13.75 1.88
C LYS A 328 -0.53 14.66 2.75
N GLY A 329 -0.47 14.45 4.06
CA GLY A 329 -1.33 15.16 5.02
C GLY A 329 -1.35 14.52 6.39
N PHE A 330 -2.32 14.89 7.22
CA PHE A 330 -2.48 14.41 8.59
C PHE A 330 -3.95 14.35 9.00
N PHE A 331 -4.26 13.55 10.02
CA PHE A 331 -5.62 13.42 10.57
C PHE A 331 -5.77 14.16 11.89
N LEU A 332 -6.85 14.92 12.00
CA LEU A 332 -7.25 15.63 13.22
C LEU A 332 -8.46 14.98 13.86
N GLN A 333 -8.53 15.00 15.19
CA GLN A 333 -9.73 14.69 15.96
C GLN A 333 -9.92 15.69 17.11
N GLU A 334 -11.17 16.06 17.41
CA GLU A 334 -11.53 16.94 18.52
C GLU A 334 -11.10 16.39 19.89
N GLU A 335 -10.75 17.27 20.82
CA GLU A 335 -10.54 16.90 22.23
C GLU A 335 -11.82 16.37 22.90
N ASP A 336 -11.68 15.36 23.77
CA ASP A 336 -12.73 14.74 24.61
C ASP A 336 -13.65 15.71 25.39
N VAL A 337 -13.32 17.00 25.47
CA VAL A 337 -14.09 18.05 26.14
C VAL A 337 -15.04 18.80 25.21
N ASP A 338 -14.80 18.74 23.90
CA ASP A 338 -15.50 19.51 22.87
C ASP A 338 -16.28 18.60 21.87
N ILE A 339 -16.16 17.27 22.01
CA ILE A 339 -17.03 16.28 21.36
C ILE A 339 -18.51 16.57 21.67
N ASP A 340 -19.38 16.34 20.69
CA ASP A 340 -20.81 16.63 20.74
C ASP A 340 -21.66 15.53 21.44
N ALA A 341 -22.94 15.37 21.08
CA ALA A 341 -23.80 14.31 21.59
C ALA A 341 -24.64 13.58 20.51
N ASP A 342 -24.35 13.76 19.22
CA ASP A 342 -25.05 13.08 18.12
C ASP A 342 -24.18 11.93 17.57
N PRO A 343 -24.57 10.65 17.76
CA PRO A 343 -23.76 9.49 17.33
C PRO A 343 -23.85 9.23 15.81
N ARG A 344 -23.85 10.32 15.02
CA ARG A 344 -24.03 10.36 13.55
C ARG A 344 -23.04 11.31 12.88
N THR A 345 -22.50 12.27 13.63
CA THR A 345 -21.42 13.17 13.23
C THR A 345 -20.08 12.52 13.54
N SER A 346 -19.09 12.68 12.65
CA SER A 346 -17.70 12.35 12.97
C SER A 346 -17.00 13.52 13.65
N GLU A 347 -16.12 13.21 14.61
CA GLU A 347 -15.21 14.17 15.26
C GLU A 347 -13.81 14.16 14.64
N GLY A 348 -13.61 13.40 13.55
CA GLY A 348 -12.36 13.27 12.81
C GLY A 348 -12.41 13.88 11.41
N ILE A 349 -11.27 14.38 10.91
CA ILE A 349 -11.15 14.91 9.54
C ILE A 349 -9.73 14.76 8.99
N TYR A 350 -9.63 14.52 7.69
CA TYR A 350 -8.34 14.51 6.98
C TYR A 350 -7.94 15.92 6.52
N VAL A 351 -6.65 16.25 6.63
CA VAL A 351 -6.05 17.49 6.13
C VAL A 351 -5.03 17.13 5.05
N TYR A 352 -5.36 17.41 3.79
CA TYR A 352 -4.47 17.22 2.65
C TYR A 352 -3.52 18.41 2.51
N ASP A 353 -2.29 18.21 2.97
CA ASP A 353 -1.17 19.15 2.84
C ASP A 353 0.01 18.48 2.08
N PRO A 354 -0.01 18.46 0.74
CA PRO A 354 1.07 17.93 -0.09
C PRO A 354 2.26 18.90 -0.23
N ASN A 355 2.21 20.07 0.42
CA ASN A 355 3.28 21.08 0.40
C ASN A 355 4.09 21.07 1.71
N THR A 356 3.62 20.35 2.74
CA THR A 356 4.21 20.24 4.08
C THR A 356 4.55 21.61 4.68
N TYR A 357 3.53 22.47 4.87
CA TYR A 357 3.73 23.84 5.39
C TYR A 357 4.36 23.86 6.79
N ILE A 358 3.96 22.89 7.62
CA ILE A 358 4.59 22.54 8.89
C ILE A 358 4.58 21.02 9.01
N ASP A 359 5.72 20.46 9.41
CA ASP A 359 5.92 19.10 9.94
C ASP A 359 5.22 19.02 11.31
N VAL A 360 4.01 18.44 11.37
CA VAL A 360 3.24 18.28 12.62
C VAL A 360 3.64 16.98 13.32
N HIS A 361 3.28 16.78 14.59
CA HIS A 361 3.52 15.51 15.28
C HIS A 361 2.25 14.97 15.95
N VAL A 362 2.11 13.65 16.02
CA VAL A 362 0.99 12.98 16.73
C VAL A 362 0.95 13.42 18.21
N GLY A 363 -0.17 14.03 18.61
CA GLY A 363 -0.35 14.71 19.91
C GLY A 363 -0.15 16.23 19.88
N ASP A 364 0.14 16.84 18.73
CA ASP A 364 0.05 18.30 18.58
C ASP A 364 -1.42 18.75 18.49
N LEU A 365 -1.75 19.82 19.20
CA LEU A 365 -2.97 20.59 18.99
C LEU A 365 -2.65 21.64 17.93
N VAL A 366 -3.24 21.51 16.73
CA VAL A 366 -2.94 22.39 15.60
C VAL A 366 -4.19 23.16 15.17
N ARG A 367 -3.99 24.40 14.72
CA ARG A 367 -5.00 25.17 14.00
C ARG A 367 -4.71 25.09 12.50
N VAL A 368 -5.73 24.76 11.72
CA VAL A 368 -5.66 24.67 10.26
C VAL A 368 -6.63 25.67 9.64
N TYR A 369 -6.24 26.24 8.49
CA TYR A 369 -7.06 27.17 7.70
C TYR A 369 -7.02 26.76 6.22
N GLY A 370 -8.14 26.28 5.67
CA GLY A 370 -8.22 25.69 4.33
C GLY A 370 -9.65 25.45 3.84
N THR A 371 -9.80 24.95 2.61
CA THR A 371 -11.09 24.73 1.93
C THR A 371 -11.59 23.30 2.16
N VAL A 372 -12.86 23.12 2.56
CA VAL A 372 -13.47 21.78 2.69
C VAL A 372 -13.80 21.20 1.31
N ASP A 373 -13.57 19.90 1.11
CA ASP A 373 -13.71 19.21 -0.17
C ASP A 373 -14.16 17.75 -0.01
N GLU A 374 -14.83 17.22 -1.06
CA GLU A 374 -15.18 15.80 -1.19
C GLU A 374 -14.18 15.10 -2.12
N HIS A 375 -13.39 14.16 -1.60
CA HIS A 375 -12.36 13.50 -2.40
C HIS A 375 -12.58 11.98 -2.48
N TYR A 376 -13.13 11.52 -3.60
CA TYR A 376 -13.60 10.15 -3.81
C TYR A 376 -14.66 9.66 -2.78
N GLY A 377 -15.24 10.56 -1.99
CA GLY A 377 -16.16 10.27 -0.89
C GLY A 377 -15.55 10.41 0.50
N GLU A 378 -14.35 10.99 0.63
CA GLU A 378 -13.78 11.44 1.91
C GLU A 378 -14.02 12.95 2.10
N THR A 379 -14.53 13.35 3.27
CA THR A 379 -14.54 14.76 3.69
C THR A 379 -13.14 15.15 4.16
N GLN A 380 -12.52 16.08 3.45
CA GLN A 380 -11.17 16.57 3.77
C GLN A 380 -11.04 18.09 3.72
N ILE A 381 -10.01 18.62 4.36
CA ILE A 381 -9.55 20.00 4.19
C ILE A 381 -8.38 20.00 3.20
N LYS A 382 -8.50 20.76 2.10
CA LYS A 382 -7.43 21.02 1.12
C LYS A 382 -7.09 22.51 1.06
N GLU A 383 -6.25 22.90 0.10
CA GLU A 383 -5.90 24.31 -0.17
C GLU A 383 -5.45 25.03 1.13
N VAL A 384 -4.65 24.32 1.93
CA VAL A 384 -4.21 24.78 3.24
C VAL A 384 -3.39 26.07 3.08
N THR A 385 -3.78 27.10 3.82
CA THR A 385 -3.14 28.43 3.81
C THR A 385 -2.43 28.76 5.13
N LEU A 386 -2.73 27.99 6.19
CA LEU A 386 -2.07 28.05 7.48
C LEU A 386 -2.19 26.71 8.19
N VAL A 387 -1.07 26.24 8.73
CA VAL A 387 -1.00 25.32 9.88
C VAL A 387 -0.31 26.09 11.02
N GLU A 388 -0.79 25.96 12.25
CA GLU A 388 -0.22 26.59 13.44
C GLU A 388 -0.24 25.58 14.60
N VAL A 389 0.93 25.13 15.06
CA VAL A 389 1.03 24.27 16.26
C VAL A 389 0.76 25.12 17.50
N VAL A 390 -0.43 24.97 18.09
CA VAL A 390 -0.89 25.73 19.26
C VAL A 390 -0.26 25.17 20.55
N SER A 391 -0.09 23.85 20.63
CA SER A 391 0.68 23.18 21.69
C SER A 391 1.05 21.75 21.27
N SER A 392 2.07 21.16 21.92
CA SER A 392 2.60 19.84 21.56
C SER A 392 2.59 18.84 22.69
N ASN A 393 2.59 17.54 22.35
CA ASN A 393 2.60 16.41 23.29
C ASN A 393 1.36 16.37 24.22
N ASN A 394 0.18 16.74 23.69
CA ASN A 394 -1.09 16.55 24.35
C ASN A 394 -1.46 15.05 24.42
N PRO A 395 -2.33 14.63 25.36
CA PRO A 395 -2.98 13.33 25.27
C PRO A 395 -3.79 13.25 23.98
N LEU A 396 -3.76 12.10 23.30
CA LEU A 396 -4.68 11.85 22.18
C LEU A 396 -6.13 11.77 22.71
N PRO A 397 -7.12 12.20 21.90
CA PRO A 397 -8.53 11.92 22.15
C PRO A 397 -8.83 10.43 22.35
N SER A 398 -9.94 10.14 23.01
CA SER A 398 -10.45 8.80 23.22
C SER A 398 -10.82 8.15 21.89
N ALA A 399 -10.23 6.99 21.61
CA ALA A 399 -10.50 6.24 20.38
C ALA A 399 -11.95 5.74 20.33
N ALA A 400 -12.65 6.00 19.23
CA ALA A 400 -14.02 5.57 19.03
C ALA A 400 -14.12 4.04 18.96
N THR A 401 -15.08 3.45 19.68
CA THR A 401 -15.23 1.99 19.75
C THR A 401 -16.14 1.47 18.66
N ILE A 402 -15.60 0.69 17.73
CA ILE A 402 -16.36 -0.01 16.69
C ILE A 402 -16.62 -1.46 17.12
N THR A 403 -17.87 -1.89 16.92
CA THR A 403 -18.30 -3.30 16.92
C THR A 403 -18.86 -3.64 15.55
N LEU A 404 -18.50 -4.82 15.02
CA LEU A 404 -19.00 -5.31 13.74
C LEU A 404 -19.97 -6.51 13.95
N PRO A 405 -21.05 -6.64 13.17
CA PRO A 405 -21.50 -5.70 12.13
C PRO A 405 -22.08 -4.40 12.71
N THR A 406 -21.92 -3.30 11.98
CA THR A 406 -22.70 -2.09 12.27
C THR A 406 -24.15 -2.24 11.83
N SER A 407 -25.03 -1.35 12.30
CA SER A 407 -26.47 -1.40 11.99
C SER A 407 -26.83 -0.85 10.60
N GLY A 408 -25.97 -0.02 10.02
CA GLY A 408 -26.08 0.46 8.64
C GLY A 408 -25.19 -0.37 7.70
N ILE A 409 -25.53 -0.36 6.42
CA ILE A 409 -24.76 -1.03 5.36
C ILE A 409 -24.76 -0.13 4.14
N THR A 410 -23.60 0.42 3.79
CA THR A 410 -23.42 1.22 2.57
C THR A 410 -22.82 0.37 1.44
N LYS A 411 -22.48 1.00 0.32
CA LYS A 411 -21.72 0.39 -0.78
C LYS A 411 -20.43 1.17 -1.00
N ASN A 412 -19.35 0.44 -1.24
CA ASN A 412 -18.06 1.01 -1.59
C ASN A 412 -18.02 1.47 -3.07
N GLY A 413 -16.87 1.98 -3.53
CA GLY A 413 -16.65 2.49 -4.89
C GLY A 413 -16.89 1.49 -6.03
N ASN A 414 -16.82 0.18 -5.79
CA ASN A 414 -17.18 -0.86 -6.79
C ASN A 414 -18.57 -1.48 -6.56
N GLY A 415 -19.36 -0.93 -5.62
CA GLY A 415 -20.73 -1.35 -5.37
C GLY A 415 -20.88 -2.61 -4.50
N ALA A 416 -19.79 -3.13 -3.93
CA ALA A 416 -19.84 -4.18 -2.91
C ALA A 416 -20.36 -3.61 -1.58
N TYR A 417 -21.03 -4.44 -0.77
CA TYR A 417 -21.52 -4.03 0.54
C TYR A 417 -20.38 -3.94 1.55
N GLN A 418 -20.42 -2.91 2.40
CA GLN A 418 -19.46 -2.63 3.48
C GLN A 418 -20.24 -2.19 4.75
N PRO A 419 -19.66 -2.18 5.96
CA PRO A 419 -20.29 -1.53 7.09
C PRO A 419 -20.54 -0.05 6.79
N ASP A 420 -21.63 0.49 7.32
CA ASP A 420 -21.76 1.94 7.47
C ASP A 420 -20.90 2.40 8.64
N LEU A 421 -20.04 3.39 8.40
CA LEU A 421 -19.04 3.93 9.33
C LEU A 421 -18.85 5.45 9.21
N GLU A 422 -19.76 6.18 8.55
CA GLU A 422 -19.62 7.61 8.26
C GLU A 422 -19.31 8.45 9.52
N ALA A 423 -20.04 8.18 10.60
CA ALA A 423 -19.88 8.80 11.92
C ALA A 423 -18.54 8.51 12.64
N TYR A 424 -17.57 7.91 11.94
CA TYR A 424 -16.21 7.64 12.42
C TYR A 424 -15.13 8.06 11.41
N GLU A 425 -15.49 8.72 10.29
CA GLU A 425 -14.49 9.11 9.27
C GLU A 425 -13.40 10.02 9.85
N GLY A 426 -12.14 9.72 9.55
CA GLY A 426 -10.99 10.48 10.00
C GLY A 426 -10.69 10.35 11.50
N MET A 427 -11.43 9.53 12.26
CA MET A 427 -11.23 9.34 13.70
C MET A 427 -10.18 8.28 14.01
N LEU A 428 -9.58 8.38 15.19
CA LEU A 428 -8.86 7.28 15.83
C LEU A 428 -9.91 6.27 16.31
N VAL A 429 -9.94 5.08 15.71
CA VAL A 429 -10.90 4.02 16.03
C VAL A 429 -10.23 2.84 16.72
N LYS A 430 -11.02 2.07 17.45
CA LYS A 430 -10.65 0.79 18.02
C LYS A 430 -11.75 -0.24 17.81
N PHE A 431 -11.41 -1.36 17.16
CA PHE A 431 -12.28 -2.52 17.03
C PHE A 431 -12.21 -3.38 18.31
N THR A 432 -13.36 -3.66 18.93
CA THR A 432 -13.44 -4.52 20.13
C THR A 432 -13.72 -6.00 19.83
N ASP A 433 -14.10 -6.32 18.59
CA ASP A 433 -14.24 -7.69 18.12
C ASP A 433 -12.88 -8.37 17.88
N THR A 434 -12.86 -9.71 17.92
CA THR A 434 -11.80 -10.47 17.26
C THR A 434 -12.06 -10.46 15.75
N LEU A 435 -11.08 -9.95 15.00
CA LEU A 435 -11.11 -9.92 13.54
C LEU A 435 -10.19 -10.99 12.97
N THR A 436 -10.63 -11.68 11.93
CA THR A 436 -9.88 -12.75 11.25
C THR A 436 -9.41 -12.28 9.88
N ILE A 437 -8.14 -12.55 9.51
CA ILE A 437 -7.64 -12.32 8.15
C ILE A 437 -8.41 -13.23 7.19
N THR A 438 -9.05 -12.65 6.18
CA THR A 438 -9.84 -13.40 5.18
C THR A 438 -9.30 -13.31 3.77
N GLU A 439 -8.74 -12.17 3.37
CA GLU A 439 -8.24 -11.94 2.01
C GLU A 439 -6.86 -11.28 2.06
N MET A 440 -5.96 -11.70 1.18
CA MET A 440 -4.56 -11.25 1.09
C MET A 440 -4.08 -11.09 -0.37
N TYR A 441 -4.98 -11.17 -1.36
CA TYR A 441 -4.66 -11.02 -2.79
C TYR A 441 -3.93 -9.71 -3.12
N ASN A 442 -4.42 -8.58 -2.58
CA ASN A 442 -3.82 -7.26 -2.83
C ASN A 442 -2.54 -6.99 -2.01
N LEU A 443 -2.13 -7.87 -1.08
CA LEU A 443 -1.02 -7.63 -0.15
C LEU A 443 0.30 -7.30 -0.87
N ALA A 444 0.67 -8.05 -1.91
CA ALA A 444 1.94 -7.84 -2.62
C ALA A 444 2.01 -6.53 -3.45
N ARG A 445 0.85 -5.89 -3.69
CA ARG A 445 0.72 -4.77 -4.63
C ARG A 445 0.27 -3.47 -3.95
N PHE A 446 -0.54 -3.55 -2.90
CA PHE A 446 -1.10 -2.41 -2.17
C PHE A 446 -0.92 -2.52 -0.65
N ASN A 447 -0.18 -3.52 -0.16
CA ASN A 447 -0.07 -3.82 1.28
C ASN A 447 -1.43 -3.96 1.99
N GLU A 448 -2.45 -4.42 1.25
CA GLU A 448 -3.85 -4.46 1.69
C GLU A 448 -4.28 -5.89 2.07
N ILE A 449 -5.02 -6.02 3.18
CA ILE A 449 -5.75 -7.25 3.56
C ILE A 449 -7.21 -6.93 3.92
N LYS A 450 -8.11 -7.91 3.76
CA LYS A 450 -9.49 -7.83 4.30
C LYS A 450 -9.63 -8.63 5.58
N LEU A 451 -10.11 -7.97 6.63
CA LEU A 451 -10.47 -8.58 7.90
C LEU A 451 -11.99 -8.80 7.98
N VAL A 452 -12.41 -9.84 8.68
CA VAL A 452 -13.84 -10.10 8.99
C VAL A 452 -14.05 -10.23 10.49
N GLN A 453 -15.20 -9.80 11.00
CA GLN A 453 -15.63 -10.10 12.35
C GLN A 453 -16.03 -11.57 12.51
N GLY A 454 -15.48 -12.23 13.53
CA GLY A 454 -15.73 -13.63 13.82
C GLY A 454 -14.93 -14.59 12.92
N ALA A 455 -15.48 -15.78 12.68
CA ALA A 455 -14.82 -16.83 11.89
C ALA A 455 -14.81 -16.52 10.38
N ARG A 456 -13.90 -17.17 9.63
CA ARG A 456 -13.85 -17.08 8.16
C ARG A 456 -15.22 -17.46 7.56
N PRO A 457 -15.74 -16.68 6.60
CA PRO A 457 -17.01 -16.97 5.95
C PRO A 457 -16.83 -18.07 4.91
N TYR A 458 -17.84 -18.93 4.78
CA TYR A 458 -17.96 -19.80 3.63
C TYR A 458 -18.62 -19.05 2.48
N THR A 459 -18.27 -19.39 1.24
CA THR A 459 -19.05 -19.00 0.06
C THR A 459 -20.49 -19.54 0.18
N TYR A 460 -21.47 -18.74 -0.26
CA TYR A 460 -22.89 -19.02 -0.04
C TYR A 460 -23.31 -20.44 -0.47
N THR A 461 -22.90 -20.85 -1.68
CA THR A 461 -23.22 -22.16 -2.27
C THR A 461 -22.35 -23.33 -1.79
N GLN A 462 -21.47 -23.13 -0.79
CA GLN A 462 -20.89 -24.27 -0.07
C GLN A 462 -21.90 -24.90 0.89
N LYS A 463 -22.79 -24.08 1.49
CA LYS A 463 -23.69 -24.50 2.59
C LYS A 463 -25.18 -24.24 2.33
N ASN A 464 -25.52 -23.54 1.25
CA ASN A 464 -26.90 -23.21 0.89
C ASN A 464 -27.18 -23.55 -0.57
N ALA A 465 -28.41 -23.95 -0.90
CA ALA A 465 -28.84 -24.10 -2.29
C ALA A 465 -28.90 -22.72 -2.99
N PRO A 466 -28.57 -22.61 -4.29
CA PRO A 466 -28.60 -21.36 -5.05
C PRO A 466 -29.91 -20.59 -4.88
N SER A 467 -29.83 -19.30 -4.55
CA SER A 467 -31.00 -18.44 -4.31
C SER A 467 -30.64 -16.96 -4.30
N ALA A 468 -31.02 -16.20 -5.33
CA ALA A 468 -30.61 -14.80 -5.47
C ALA A 468 -31.00 -13.89 -4.29
N ALA A 469 -32.20 -14.06 -3.72
CA ALA A 469 -32.65 -13.29 -2.55
C ALA A 469 -31.86 -13.63 -1.27
N SER A 470 -31.39 -14.88 -1.15
CA SER A 470 -30.62 -15.35 0.01
C SER A 470 -29.13 -15.07 -0.14
N TYR A 471 -28.62 -15.08 -1.38
CA TYR A 471 -27.25 -14.68 -1.73
C TYR A 471 -27.04 -13.18 -1.50
N ASP A 472 -27.96 -12.31 -1.96
CA ASP A 472 -27.93 -10.87 -1.67
C ASP A 472 -27.97 -10.59 -0.14
N ALA A 473 -28.72 -11.38 0.63
CA ALA A 473 -28.71 -11.30 2.10
C ALA A 473 -27.36 -11.75 2.70
N HIS A 474 -26.77 -12.84 2.20
CA HIS A 474 -25.45 -13.34 2.62
C HIS A 474 -24.34 -12.32 2.36
N ILE A 475 -24.25 -11.75 1.15
CA ILE A 475 -23.21 -10.76 0.83
C ILE A 475 -23.42 -9.42 1.56
N LYS A 476 -24.65 -9.08 1.97
CA LYS A 476 -24.92 -7.96 2.89
C LYS A 476 -24.42 -8.22 4.30
N GLU A 477 -24.77 -9.38 4.88
CA GLU A 477 -24.33 -9.75 6.23
C GLU A 477 -22.79 -9.87 6.31
N LEU A 478 -22.18 -10.40 5.25
CA LEU A 478 -20.73 -10.48 5.10
C LEU A 478 -20.10 -9.09 4.91
N GLY A 479 -20.67 -8.25 4.05
CA GLY A 479 -20.22 -6.88 3.83
C GLY A 479 -20.21 -6.06 5.12
N ALA A 480 -21.30 -6.12 5.89
CA ALA A 480 -21.43 -5.43 7.18
C ALA A 480 -20.40 -5.87 8.24
N ARG A 481 -19.75 -7.04 8.07
CA ARG A 481 -18.75 -7.60 8.99
C ARG A 481 -17.31 -7.44 8.53
N ARG A 482 -17.04 -6.74 7.41
CA ARG A 482 -15.70 -6.59 6.83
C ARG A 482 -15.10 -5.22 7.05
N ILE A 483 -13.77 -5.16 7.15
CA ILE A 483 -12.98 -3.92 7.11
C ILE A 483 -11.67 -4.17 6.37
N THR A 484 -11.20 -3.17 5.62
CA THR A 484 -9.89 -3.19 4.96
C THR A 484 -8.80 -2.67 5.90
N TYR A 485 -7.67 -3.36 5.98
CA TYR A 485 -6.48 -2.91 6.71
C TYR A 485 -5.30 -2.78 5.74
N ASP A 486 -4.66 -1.61 5.70
CA ASP A 486 -3.56 -1.28 4.80
C ASP A 486 -2.45 -0.46 5.50
N ASP A 487 -1.39 -0.12 4.77
CA ASP A 487 -0.18 0.50 5.30
C ASP A 487 -0.18 2.04 5.27
N GLY A 488 -1.30 2.67 4.91
CA GLY A 488 -1.37 4.13 4.82
C GLY A 488 -0.55 4.72 3.67
N LEU A 489 -0.42 4.00 2.54
CA LEU A 489 0.16 4.51 1.30
C LEU A 489 -0.82 4.45 0.12
N SER A 490 -0.77 5.46 -0.75
CA SER A 490 -1.44 5.44 -2.07
C SER A 490 -0.53 4.89 -3.19
N LEU A 491 0.49 4.11 -2.84
CA LEU A 491 1.58 3.71 -3.74
C LEU A 491 1.66 2.19 -3.88
N GLN A 492 1.83 1.73 -5.13
CA GLN A 492 1.96 0.31 -5.44
C GLN A 492 3.37 -0.23 -5.15
N ASN A 493 3.43 -1.53 -4.87
CA ASN A 493 4.64 -2.36 -4.86
C ASN A 493 5.68 -1.93 -3.81
N LYS A 494 5.19 -1.52 -2.64
CA LYS A 494 5.99 -1.20 -1.46
C LYS A 494 6.36 -2.48 -0.70
N LEU A 495 7.28 -2.38 0.26
CA LEU A 495 7.67 -3.53 1.06
C LEU A 495 6.51 -3.95 1.98
N ILE A 496 6.22 -5.24 2.05
CA ILE A 496 5.15 -5.80 2.92
C ILE A 496 5.41 -5.49 4.41
N CYS A 497 6.66 -5.17 4.79
CA CYS A 497 7.02 -4.72 6.14
C CYS A 497 6.62 -3.27 6.46
N ASN A 498 6.01 -2.52 5.53
CA ASN A 498 5.35 -1.26 5.82
C ASN A 498 4.04 -1.48 6.59
N LEU A 499 3.28 -2.52 6.22
CA LEU A 499 2.06 -2.93 6.93
C LEU A 499 2.38 -3.39 8.35
N ASP A 500 1.86 -2.68 9.37
CA ASP A 500 2.16 -3.05 10.75
C ASP A 500 1.58 -4.43 11.10
N GLY A 501 2.33 -5.20 11.90
CA GLY A 501 2.06 -6.61 12.18
C GLY A 501 2.58 -7.60 11.12
N PHE A 502 3.09 -7.16 9.96
CA PHE A 502 3.64 -8.04 8.93
C PHE A 502 5.18 -8.10 8.90
N GLY A 503 5.85 -7.17 9.57
CA GLY A 503 7.30 -7.17 9.71
C GLY A 503 7.82 -5.91 10.39
N ASN A 504 9.12 -5.69 10.29
CA ASN A 504 9.75 -4.42 10.63
C ASN A 504 10.73 -4.07 9.50
N LEU A 505 11.02 -2.77 9.33
CA LEU A 505 12.16 -2.35 8.53
C LEU A 505 13.40 -2.21 9.42
N ASP A 506 14.58 -2.37 8.81
CA ASP A 506 15.85 -2.03 9.42
C ASP A 506 16.17 -0.53 9.19
N GLY A 507 17.26 -0.04 9.79
CA GLY A 507 17.71 1.35 9.64
C GLY A 507 18.25 1.73 8.26
N ASN A 508 17.99 0.92 7.23
CA ASN A 508 18.30 1.19 5.82
C ASN A 508 17.03 1.04 4.93
N GLY A 509 15.84 0.95 5.53
CA GLY A 509 14.57 0.81 4.79
C GLY A 509 14.33 -0.58 4.19
N THR A 510 14.98 -1.63 4.70
CA THR A 510 14.81 -3.02 4.20
C THR A 510 14.09 -3.90 5.22
N CYS A 511 13.31 -4.91 4.79
CA CYS A 511 12.68 -5.86 5.71
C CYS A 511 13.74 -6.55 6.60
N VAL A 512 13.59 -6.48 7.92
CA VAL A 512 14.52 -7.15 8.85
C VAL A 512 14.52 -8.67 8.63
N SER A 513 15.62 -9.33 9.01
CA SER A 513 15.64 -10.80 9.10
C SER A 513 14.58 -11.26 10.11
N GLY A 514 13.49 -11.85 9.60
CA GLY A 514 12.28 -12.16 10.37
C GLY A 514 11.02 -11.35 9.99
N GLY A 515 11.08 -10.44 9.02
CA GLY A 515 9.90 -9.87 8.33
C GLY A 515 9.25 -10.84 7.34
N PHE A 516 8.12 -10.48 6.74
CA PHE A 516 7.26 -11.35 5.91
C PHE A 516 8.01 -12.21 4.88
N ASN A 517 7.92 -13.53 5.03
CA ASN A 517 8.39 -14.53 4.08
C ASN A 517 7.64 -15.87 4.29
N THR A 518 7.95 -16.87 3.46
CA THR A 518 7.30 -18.18 3.47
C THR A 518 7.38 -18.89 4.84
N ASP A 519 8.44 -18.69 5.62
CA ASP A 519 8.65 -19.37 6.91
C ASP A 519 7.80 -18.77 8.06
N ASN A 520 7.38 -17.50 7.98
CA ASN A 520 6.78 -16.75 9.12
C ASN A 520 5.48 -16.00 8.83
N SER A 521 5.05 -15.90 7.57
CA SER A 521 3.89 -15.13 7.09
C SER A 521 2.62 -15.29 7.95
N PRO A 522 1.85 -14.20 8.21
CA PRO A 522 0.44 -14.31 8.56
C PRO A 522 -0.33 -15.10 7.49
N ARG A 523 -1.34 -15.85 7.93
CA ARG A 523 -2.18 -16.71 7.07
C ARG A 523 -3.64 -16.26 7.15
N MET A 524 -4.42 -16.55 6.12
CA MET A 524 -5.86 -16.37 6.19
C MET A 524 -6.43 -17.32 7.25
N GLY A 525 -7.11 -16.80 8.27
CA GLY A 525 -7.46 -17.52 9.50
C GLY A 525 -6.60 -17.19 10.73
N ASP A 526 -5.50 -16.44 10.58
CA ASP A 526 -4.88 -15.72 11.71
C ASP A 526 -5.77 -14.55 12.15
N THR A 527 -5.63 -14.10 13.40
CA THR A 527 -6.57 -13.14 14.03
C THR A 527 -5.87 -11.94 14.65
N VAL A 528 -6.60 -10.83 14.77
CA VAL A 528 -6.20 -9.65 15.55
C VAL A 528 -7.32 -9.31 16.55
N VAL A 529 -6.92 -8.76 17.69
CA VAL A 529 -7.80 -8.24 18.74
C VAL A 529 -7.36 -6.82 19.08
N ASP A 530 -8.26 -5.99 19.58
CA ASP A 530 -7.97 -4.61 19.98
C ASP A 530 -7.36 -3.75 18.85
N LEU A 531 -7.62 -4.08 17.57
CA LEU A 531 -7.09 -3.35 16.40
C LEU A 531 -7.44 -1.86 16.50
N MET A 532 -6.43 -1.00 16.40
CA MET A 532 -6.54 0.44 16.60
C MET A 532 -5.76 1.19 15.53
N GLY A 533 -6.32 2.28 15.03
CA GLY A 533 -5.77 3.05 13.91
C GLY A 533 -6.69 4.18 13.50
N VAL A 534 -6.31 5.00 12.52
CA VAL A 534 -7.26 5.96 11.93
C VAL A 534 -8.15 5.23 10.94
N LEU A 535 -9.47 5.50 10.98
CA LEU A 535 -10.41 5.08 9.95
C LEU A 535 -10.57 6.19 8.88
N TYR A 536 -10.61 5.82 7.60
CA TYR A 536 -10.91 6.75 6.50
C TYR A 536 -11.60 6.04 5.33
N TYR A 537 -12.32 6.78 4.49
CA TYR A 537 -12.77 6.31 3.19
C TYR A 537 -11.78 6.74 2.11
N LYS A 538 -11.06 5.81 1.44
CA LYS A 538 -10.03 6.22 0.47
C LYS A 538 -9.81 5.25 -0.68
N TRP A 539 -9.43 5.79 -1.82
CA TRP A 539 -8.98 5.06 -3.01
C TRP A 539 -7.46 4.87 -2.99
N ALA A 540 -6.95 3.64 -3.04
CA ALA A 540 -5.51 3.38 -2.96
C ALA A 540 -4.79 3.47 -4.34
N GLY A 541 -5.19 4.43 -5.18
CA GLY A 541 -4.53 4.71 -6.46
C GLY A 541 -4.71 3.64 -7.56
N SER A 542 -5.67 2.71 -7.44
CA SER A 542 -6.00 1.76 -8.52
C SER A 542 -7.41 1.19 -8.42
N THR A 543 -8.02 0.85 -9.56
CA THR A 543 -9.31 0.13 -9.63
C THR A 543 -9.22 -1.35 -9.23
N SER A 544 -8.02 -1.84 -8.90
CA SER A 544 -7.86 -3.11 -8.16
C SER A 544 -8.05 -2.94 -6.64
N SER A 545 -8.17 -1.71 -6.16
CA SER A 545 -8.19 -1.32 -4.74
C SER A 545 -9.03 -0.04 -4.57
N ASP A 546 -10.32 -0.15 -4.92
CA ASP A 546 -11.27 0.97 -4.97
C ASP A 546 -11.48 1.70 -3.63
N ALA A 547 -12.19 2.83 -3.71
CA ALA A 547 -12.66 3.58 -2.55
C ALA A 547 -13.50 2.69 -1.62
N THR A 548 -13.11 2.58 -0.35
CA THR A 548 -13.74 1.70 0.65
C THR A 548 -13.31 2.16 2.05
N TRP A 549 -14.04 1.78 3.09
CA TRP A 549 -13.58 1.99 4.48
C TRP A 549 -12.29 1.22 4.75
N ARG A 550 -11.28 1.95 5.23
CA ARG A 550 -9.92 1.49 5.54
C ARG A 550 -9.55 1.90 6.95
N VAL A 551 -8.79 1.07 7.64
CA VAL A 551 -8.10 1.43 8.88
C VAL A 551 -6.61 1.20 8.71
N THR A 552 -5.77 2.14 9.16
CA THR A 552 -4.31 1.94 9.21
C THR A 552 -3.74 2.31 10.58
N SER A 553 -2.66 1.64 10.97
CA SER A 553 -1.97 1.88 12.24
C SER A 553 -1.32 3.27 12.25
N ILE A 554 -1.55 4.07 13.29
CA ILE A 554 -0.84 5.36 13.48
C ILE A 554 0.60 5.19 13.98
N LYS A 555 1.07 3.94 14.16
CA LYS A 555 2.37 3.62 14.75
C LYS A 555 2.74 2.14 14.59
N ASP A 556 4.00 1.91 14.26
CA ASP A 556 4.65 0.60 14.22
C ASP A 556 4.64 -0.19 15.54
N GLY A 557 4.54 -1.52 15.42
CA GLY A 557 4.60 -2.48 16.52
C GLY A 557 3.34 -2.50 17.39
N THR A 558 2.26 -1.87 16.95
CA THR A 558 0.98 -1.82 17.68
C THR A 558 0.06 -2.97 17.26
N VAL A 559 0.01 -3.27 15.96
CA VAL A 559 -0.82 -4.34 15.39
C VAL A 559 -0.08 -5.68 15.49
N ASN A 560 -0.74 -6.69 16.07
CA ASN A 560 -0.13 -7.98 16.38
C ASN A 560 -1.08 -9.12 16.00
N PHE A 561 -0.76 -9.84 14.91
CA PHE A 561 -1.56 -10.98 14.45
C PHE A 561 -1.21 -12.27 15.21
N VAL A 562 -2.23 -12.84 15.86
CA VAL A 562 -2.18 -14.11 16.58
C VAL A 562 -2.31 -15.26 15.59
N LYS A 563 -1.37 -16.22 15.66
CA LYS A 563 -1.35 -17.42 14.82
C LYS A 563 -2.47 -18.40 15.18
N THR A 564 -3.69 -18.16 14.71
CA THR A 564 -4.86 -19.02 14.93
C THR A 564 -5.10 -20.04 13.81
N ASN A 565 -4.49 -19.89 12.64
CA ASN A 565 -4.47 -20.94 11.60
C ASN A 565 -3.03 -21.49 11.41
N PRO A 566 -2.50 -22.30 12.35
CA PRO A 566 -1.13 -22.79 12.27
C PRO A 566 -0.93 -23.74 11.07
N ARG A 567 0.10 -23.47 10.28
CA ARG A 567 0.40 -24.19 9.03
C ARG A 567 0.67 -25.69 9.25
N PRO A 568 -0.03 -26.61 8.56
CA PRO A 568 0.30 -28.03 8.52
C PRO A 568 1.73 -28.28 8.05
N GLN A 569 2.50 -29.07 8.80
CA GLN A 569 3.91 -29.36 8.50
C GLN A 569 4.12 -30.66 7.68
N ILE A 570 3.07 -31.47 7.57
CA ILE A 570 3.01 -32.75 6.82
C ILE A 570 1.61 -32.93 6.24
N PRO A 571 1.41 -33.76 5.20
CA PRO A 571 0.09 -34.11 4.67
C PRO A 571 -0.84 -34.71 5.73
N PRO A 572 -2.17 -34.62 5.55
CA PRO A 572 -3.15 -35.15 6.48
C PRO A 572 -3.12 -36.68 6.58
N SER A 573 -3.31 -37.21 7.79
CA SER A 573 -3.29 -38.65 8.06
C SER A 573 -4.63 -39.31 7.71
N VAL A 574 -4.80 -39.67 6.44
CA VAL A 574 -6.02 -40.29 5.87
C VAL A 574 -6.12 -41.82 6.08
N GLY A 575 -5.07 -42.46 6.59
CA GLY A 575 -5.00 -43.91 6.79
C GLY A 575 -4.98 -44.70 5.46
N GLY A 576 -5.33 -45.99 5.56
CA GLY A 576 -5.35 -46.92 4.42
C GLY A 576 -3.97 -47.44 4.02
N ALA A 577 -3.97 -48.36 3.06
CA ALA A 577 -2.76 -48.94 2.48
C ALA A 577 -2.22 -48.14 1.28
N LEU A 578 -3.03 -47.27 0.67
CA LEU A 578 -2.69 -46.46 -0.51
C LEU A 578 -3.34 -45.07 -0.48
N THR A 579 -2.74 -44.12 -1.21
CA THR A 579 -3.29 -42.76 -1.41
C THR A 579 -3.70 -42.47 -2.86
N LEU A 580 -4.85 -41.80 -3.01
CA LEU A 580 -5.28 -41.11 -4.23
C LEU A 580 -5.32 -39.61 -3.93
N VAL A 581 -4.67 -38.79 -4.76
CA VAL A 581 -4.53 -37.34 -4.53
C VAL A 581 -4.97 -36.56 -5.76
N SER A 582 -5.69 -35.46 -5.56
CA SER A 582 -5.99 -34.42 -6.55
C SER A 582 -5.20 -33.16 -6.23
N ALA A 583 -4.62 -32.50 -7.24
CA ALA A 583 -4.00 -31.19 -7.08
C ALA A 583 -4.16 -30.32 -8.33
N ASN A 584 -4.60 -29.08 -8.17
CA ASN A 584 -4.18 -28.02 -9.08
C ASN A 584 -2.68 -27.73 -8.83
N VAL A 585 -1.90 -27.48 -9.88
CA VAL A 585 -0.47 -27.14 -9.77
C VAL A 585 -0.13 -25.72 -10.22
N LEU A 586 -1.16 -24.85 -10.36
CA LEU A 586 -1.04 -23.41 -10.67
C LEU A 586 -0.17 -23.18 -11.92
N ASN A 587 -0.74 -23.53 -13.07
CA ASN A 587 -0.15 -23.43 -14.40
C ASN A 587 1.33 -23.85 -14.49
N PHE A 588 1.60 -25.15 -14.32
CA PHE A 588 2.94 -25.71 -14.54
C PHE A 588 3.19 -25.94 -16.04
N PHE A 589 3.84 -24.96 -16.68
CA PHE A 589 4.16 -24.91 -18.11
C PHE A 589 5.67 -24.93 -18.33
N LEU A 590 6.14 -25.52 -19.45
CA LEU A 590 7.53 -25.42 -19.89
C LEU A 590 7.74 -24.27 -20.88
N THR A 591 6.69 -23.92 -21.64
CA THR A 591 6.65 -22.69 -22.42
C THR A 591 6.39 -21.49 -21.49
N LEU A 592 7.31 -20.54 -21.47
CA LEU A 592 7.25 -19.34 -20.63
C LEU A 592 6.25 -18.30 -21.19
N ASP A 593 5.54 -17.60 -20.31
CA ASP A 593 4.67 -16.46 -20.69
C ASP A 593 5.49 -15.17 -20.82
N ASP A 594 6.41 -15.15 -21.80
CA ASP A 594 7.32 -14.01 -22.07
C ASP A 594 6.68 -12.91 -22.94
N GLY A 595 5.38 -13.01 -23.24
CA GLY A 595 4.65 -12.11 -24.13
C GLY A 595 4.94 -12.28 -25.63
N SER A 596 5.70 -13.30 -26.03
CA SER A 596 6.06 -13.60 -27.44
C SER A 596 6.07 -15.10 -27.79
N SER A 597 6.28 -15.97 -26.81
CA SER A 597 6.24 -17.43 -26.92
C SER A 597 4.81 -17.95 -27.05
N THR A 598 4.65 -19.08 -27.74
CA THR A 598 3.36 -19.79 -27.87
C THR A 598 3.56 -21.27 -27.57
N THR A 599 2.58 -21.87 -26.89
CA THR A 599 2.59 -23.30 -26.53
C THR A 599 2.51 -24.19 -27.76
N GLN A 600 2.77 -25.49 -27.61
CA GLN A 600 2.84 -26.41 -28.75
C GLN A 600 1.52 -26.57 -29.55
N ASN A 601 0.37 -26.26 -28.96
CA ASN A 601 -0.92 -26.23 -29.67
C ASN A 601 -1.26 -24.87 -30.31
N GLY A 602 -0.38 -23.87 -30.19
CA GLY A 602 -0.52 -22.54 -30.80
C GLY A 602 -1.33 -21.55 -29.98
N LEU A 603 -1.48 -21.78 -28.67
CA LEU A 603 -2.17 -20.89 -27.73
C LEU A 603 -1.18 -20.19 -26.78
N GLU A 604 -1.63 -19.08 -26.20
CA GLU A 604 -0.86 -18.31 -25.21
C GLU A 604 -0.49 -19.18 -23.98
N PRO A 605 0.75 -19.09 -23.46
CA PRO A 605 1.14 -19.71 -22.19
C PRO A 605 0.37 -19.15 -20.99
N ARG A 606 0.56 -19.77 -19.81
CA ARG A 606 -0.14 -19.41 -18.56
C ARG A 606 0.68 -19.52 -17.28
N GLY A 607 1.94 -19.94 -17.36
CA GLY A 607 2.74 -20.37 -16.21
C GLY A 607 3.71 -19.33 -15.67
N ALA A 608 5.02 -19.63 -15.78
CA ALA A 608 6.08 -18.72 -15.38
C ALA A 608 6.40 -17.71 -16.49
N ASN A 609 6.58 -16.43 -16.13
CA ASN A 609 6.87 -15.35 -17.08
C ASN A 609 8.35 -15.40 -17.54
N ASN A 610 9.21 -16.12 -16.80
CA ASN A 610 10.63 -16.25 -17.07
C ASN A 610 11.24 -17.53 -16.44
N GLN A 611 12.47 -17.87 -16.84
CA GLN A 611 13.17 -19.08 -16.37
C GLN A 611 13.38 -19.13 -14.85
N GLU A 612 13.60 -18.00 -14.18
CA GLU A 612 13.84 -17.97 -12.73
C GLU A 612 12.56 -18.32 -11.96
N GLU A 613 11.42 -17.80 -12.43
CA GLU A 613 10.09 -18.17 -11.94
C GLU A 613 9.77 -19.64 -12.19
N PHE A 614 10.13 -20.18 -13.35
CA PHE A 614 9.98 -21.61 -13.64
C PHE A 614 10.82 -22.48 -12.71
N ASP A 615 12.11 -22.15 -12.52
CA ASP A 615 13.00 -22.88 -11.62
C ASP A 615 12.50 -22.84 -10.16
N ARG A 616 11.92 -21.70 -9.74
CA ARG A 616 11.23 -21.52 -8.45
C ARG A 616 9.99 -22.42 -8.34
N GLN A 617 9.10 -22.38 -9.33
CA GLN A 617 7.87 -23.18 -9.40
C GLN A 617 8.18 -24.69 -9.39
N ALA A 618 9.06 -25.14 -10.29
CA ALA A 618 9.46 -26.54 -10.45
C ALA A 618 10.08 -27.10 -9.16
N LYS A 619 11.02 -26.38 -8.53
CA LYS A 619 11.63 -26.85 -7.27
C LYS A 619 10.60 -27.00 -6.15
N LYS A 620 9.72 -25.99 -5.96
CA LYS A 620 8.69 -26.03 -4.90
C LYS A 620 7.65 -27.13 -5.16
N LEU A 621 7.23 -27.33 -6.42
CA LEU A 621 6.29 -28.39 -6.80
C LEU A 621 6.90 -29.80 -6.62
N VAL A 622 8.16 -30.01 -7.02
CA VAL A 622 8.90 -31.26 -6.78
C VAL A 622 8.97 -31.58 -5.29
N ASN A 623 9.38 -30.61 -4.46
CA ASN A 623 9.44 -30.78 -3.01
C ASN A 623 8.05 -31.11 -2.40
N SER A 624 6.98 -30.49 -2.91
CA SER A 624 5.61 -30.69 -2.41
C SER A 624 5.04 -32.07 -2.78
N ILE A 625 5.28 -32.57 -4.00
CA ILE A 625 4.87 -33.93 -4.41
C ILE A 625 5.70 -35.01 -3.69
N ILE A 626 6.99 -34.75 -3.43
CA ILE A 626 7.84 -35.63 -2.61
C ILE A 626 7.33 -35.72 -1.16
N ALA A 627 6.82 -34.61 -0.60
CA ALA A 627 6.22 -34.61 0.73
C ALA A 627 4.84 -35.31 0.78
N LEU A 628 4.04 -35.21 -0.28
CA LEU A 628 2.75 -35.91 -0.44
C LEU A 628 2.90 -37.44 -0.58
N ASP A 629 4.01 -37.92 -1.17
CA ASP A 629 4.26 -39.32 -1.56
C ASP A 629 3.01 -40.08 -2.09
N PRO A 630 2.33 -39.58 -3.14
CA PRO A 630 1.07 -40.14 -3.62
C PRO A 630 1.27 -41.49 -4.32
N ASP A 631 0.39 -42.46 -4.10
CA ASP A 631 0.39 -43.69 -4.92
C ASP A 631 -0.22 -43.45 -6.31
N VAL A 632 -1.29 -42.65 -6.39
CA VAL A 632 -1.79 -42.04 -7.64
C VAL A 632 -2.07 -40.55 -7.38
N LEU A 633 -1.56 -39.69 -8.25
CA LEU A 633 -1.83 -38.24 -8.25
C LEU A 633 -2.37 -37.82 -9.61
N GLY A 634 -3.56 -37.22 -9.62
CA GLY A 634 -4.08 -36.47 -10.76
C GLY A 634 -3.77 -34.98 -10.61
N MET A 635 -3.14 -34.39 -11.62
CA MET A 635 -2.72 -32.99 -11.64
C MET A 635 -3.49 -32.21 -12.70
N LEU A 636 -3.96 -31.03 -12.32
CA LEU A 636 -4.65 -30.05 -13.16
C LEU A 636 -3.71 -28.86 -13.40
N GLU A 637 -3.92 -28.11 -14.49
CA GLU A 637 -3.05 -26.98 -14.87
C GLU A 637 -1.62 -27.37 -15.25
N LEU A 638 -1.51 -28.42 -16.06
CA LEU A 638 -0.30 -28.72 -16.83
C LEU A 638 -0.39 -28.06 -18.21
N GLU A 639 0.74 -27.70 -18.83
CA GLU A 639 0.77 -27.41 -20.27
C GLU A 639 0.23 -28.60 -21.09
N ASN A 640 -0.67 -28.33 -22.03
CA ASN A 640 -1.32 -29.33 -22.87
C ASN A 640 -0.38 -29.88 -23.95
N TYR A 641 0.64 -30.65 -23.56
CA TYR A 641 1.50 -31.37 -24.50
C TYR A 641 2.14 -32.63 -23.89
N PHE A 642 1.77 -33.79 -24.40
CA PHE A 642 2.09 -35.11 -23.83
C PHE A 642 2.91 -36.03 -24.76
N SER A 643 3.67 -35.44 -25.70
CA SER A 643 4.48 -36.23 -26.64
C SER A 643 5.76 -36.76 -25.98
N GLN A 644 5.81 -38.08 -25.73
CA GLN A 644 6.93 -38.78 -25.10
C GLN A 644 8.30 -38.41 -25.69
N GLY A 645 9.28 -38.16 -24.82
CA GLY A 645 10.66 -37.82 -25.17
C GLY A 645 10.85 -36.41 -25.74
N SER A 646 9.84 -35.54 -25.67
CA SER A 646 9.91 -34.16 -26.14
C SER A 646 10.25 -33.19 -25.01
N ALA A 647 11.04 -32.15 -25.32
CA ALA A 647 11.44 -31.11 -24.38
C ALA A 647 10.28 -30.21 -23.90
N PHE A 648 9.10 -30.31 -24.53
CA PHE A 648 7.90 -29.53 -24.18
C PHE A 648 6.86 -30.32 -23.36
N ASN A 649 7.20 -31.54 -22.91
CA ASN A 649 6.29 -32.37 -22.11
C ASN A 649 6.44 -32.08 -20.60
N ALA A 650 5.63 -31.16 -20.08
CA ALA A 650 5.66 -30.72 -18.67
C ALA A 650 5.55 -31.89 -17.66
N LEU A 651 4.70 -32.87 -17.94
CA LEU A 651 4.48 -34.03 -17.07
C LEU A 651 5.69 -34.98 -17.05
N GLU A 652 6.31 -35.20 -18.21
CA GLU A 652 7.51 -36.04 -18.33
C GLU A 652 8.74 -35.36 -17.74
N PHE A 653 8.88 -34.04 -17.89
CA PHE A 653 9.88 -33.24 -17.17
C PHE A 653 9.71 -33.36 -15.65
N LEU A 654 8.51 -33.11 -15.12
CA LEU A 654 8.25 -33.15 -13.69
C LEU A 654 8.53 -34.55 -13.10
N VAL A 655 8.13 -35.61 -13.80
CA VAL A 655 8.46 -36.99 -13.39
C VAL A 655 9.96 -37.29 -13.50
N ALA A 656 10.70 -36.68 -14.44
CA ALA A 656 12.16 -36.79 -14.47
C ALA A 656 12.82 -36.13 -13.24
N GLU A 657 12.38 -34.93 -12.85
CA GLU A 657 12.89 -34.22 -11.66
C GLU A 657 12.54 -34.96 -10.36
N LEU A 658 11.28 -35.42 -10.20
CA LEU A 658 10.86 -36.23 -9.06
C LEU A 658 11.71 -37.49 -8.89
N ASN A 659 12.05 -38.17 -10.00
CA ASN A 659 12.90 -39.36 -9.99
C ASN A 659 14.39 -39.07 -9.70
N LYS A 660 14.86 -37.81 -9.78
CA LYS A 660 16.21 -37.45 -9.25
C LYS A 660 16.22 -37.43 -7.72
N VAL A 661 15.09 -37.10 -7.09
CA VAL A 661 14.96 -37.00 -5.62
C VAL A 661 14.55 -38.34 -5.02
N ALA A 662 13.46 -38.96 -5.50
CA ALA A 662 12.94 -40.24 -4.98
C ALA A 662 13.74 -41.47 -5.46
N GLY A 663 14.55 -41.33 -6.50
CA GLY A 663 15.31 -42.41 -7.14
C GLY A 663 14.70 -42.86 -8.46
N ALA A 664 15.56 -43.37 -9.36
CA ALA A 664 15.20 -43.63 -10.74
C ALA A 664 14.06 -44.66 -10.89
N GLY A 665 12.93 -44.21 -11.43
CA GLY A 665 11.75 -45.03 -11.70
C GLY A 665 10.80 -45.21 -10.51
N TYR A 666 10.95 -44.43 -9.45
CA TYR A 666 10.01 -44.40 -8.31
C TYR A 666 8.61 -43.93 -8.77
N PHE A 667 8.55 -42.88 -9.58
CA PHE A 667 7.32 -42.38 -10.21
C PHE A 667 7.33 -42.65 -11.72
N ALA A 668 6.15 -42.88 -12.29
CA ALA A 668 5.88 -42.89 -13.73
C ALA A 668 4.60 -42.08 -14.02
N TRP A 669 4.38 -41.71 -15.29
CA TRP A 669 3.18 -40.99 -15.72
C TRP A 669 2.31 -41.81 -16.68
N VAL A 670 1.04 -41.46 -16.76
CA VAL A 670 0.08 -42.07 -17.69
C VAL A 670 0.18 -41.39 -19.05
N ILE A 671 0.60 -42.14 -20.05
CA ILE A 671 0.67 -41.67 -21.44
C ILE A 671 -0.76 -41.64 -22.04
N PRO A 672 -1.28 -40.48 -22.50
CA PRO A 672 -2.64 -40.38 -23.05
C PRO A 672 -2.86 -41.10 -24.40
N GLY A 673 -1.78 -41.53 -25.06
CA GLY A 673 -1.81 -42.14 -26.41
C GLY A 673 -1.86 -41.14 -27.56
N GLN A 674 -2.01 -39.84 -27.25
CA GLN A 674 -2.07 -38.71 -28.18
C GLN A 674 -1.31 -37.51 -27.59
N SER A 675 -0.87 -36.57 -28.44
CA SER A 675 -0.06 -35.42 -28.02
C SER A 675 -0.81 -34.39 -27.18
N TYR A 676 -2.14 -34.36 -27.25
CA TYR A 676 -3.02 -33.35 -26.68
C TYR A 676 -4.19 -34.03 -25.99
N VAL A 677 -4.55 -33.63 -24.77
CA VAL A 677 -5.75 -34.18 -24.08
C VAL A 677 -6.95 -33.29 -24.37
N ASP A 678 -6.80 -31.98 -24.18
CA ASP A 678 -7.73 -30.97 -24.71
C ASP A 678 -7.30 -30.56 -26.14
N ILE A 679 -8.20 -30.04 -26.98
CA ILE A 679 -7.83 -29.51 -28.32
C ILE A 679 -8.15 -28.01 -28.51
N SER A 680 -8.60 -27.35 -27.44
CA SER A 680 -9.09 -25.97 -27.43
C SER A 680 -8.45 -25.10 -26.35
N ASP A 681 -7.81 -25.69 -25.34
CA ASP A 681 -7.11 -24.99 -24.25
C ASP A 681 -5.60 -25.28 -24.23
N ALA A 682 -4.82 -24.29 -23.78
CA ALA A 682 -3.40 -24.43 -23.46
C ALA A 682 -3.17 -25.22 -22.16
N ILE A 683 -4.17 -25.19 -21.26
CA ILE A 683 -4.22 -25.91 -20.00
C ILE A 683 -4.75 -27.33 -20.21
N SER A 684 -4.17 -28.31 -19.52
CA SER A 684 -4.70 -29.67 -19.47
C SER A 684 -4.45 -30.36 -18.12
N SER A 685 -4.70 -31.67 -18.08
CA SER A 685 -4.65 -32.50 -16.87
C SER A 685 -4.00 -33.86 -17.16
N GLY A 686 -3.33 -34.44 -16.17
CA GLY A 686 -2.58 -35.69 -16.34
C GLY A 686 -2.36 -36.44 -15.02
N PHE A 687 -1.88 -37.69 -15.10
CA PHE A 687 -1.64 -38.52 -13.92
C PHE A 687 -0.17 -38.94 -13.79
N LEU A 688 0.32 -38.93 -12.54
CA LEU A 688 1.49 -39.71 -12.13
C LEU A 688 1.13 -40.77 -11.09
N PHE A 689 1.94 -41.81 -10.98
CA PHE A 689 1.73 -42.93 -10.06
C PHE A 689 3.05 -43.52 -9.57
N LYS A 690 3.01 -44.07 -8.35
CA LYS A 690 4.15 -44.71 -7.68
C LYS A 690 4.33 -46.14 -8.17
N THR A 691 5.45 -46.42 -8.83
CA THR A 691 5.66 -47.70 -9.53
C THR A 691 5.85 -48.88 -8.59
N SER A 692 6.13 -48.65 -7.31
CA SER A 692 6.30 -49.70 -6.31
C SER A 692 4.95 -50.33 -5.90
N SER A 693 3.89 -49.54 -5.79
CA SER A 693 2.55 -49.91 -5.31
C SER A 693 1.49 -50.08 -6.41
N ILE A 694 1.60 -49.33 -7.53
CA ILE A 694 0.59 -49.30 -8.60
C ILE A 694 1.06 -50.00 -9.88
N GLU A 695 0.12 -50.65 -10.56
CA GLU A 695 0.22 -51.15 -11.94
C GLU A 695 -0.75 -50.33 -12.82
N TRP A 696 -0.26 -49.45 -13.68
CA TRP A 696 -1.10 -48.82 -14.71
C TRP A 696 -1.46 -49.85 -15.78
N LEU A 697 -2.75 -49.97 -16.12
CA LEU A 697 -3.24 -51.04 -17.01
C LEU A 697 -2.99 -50.79 -18.50
N GLY A 698 -2.29 -49.71 -18.87
CA GLY A 698 -2.10 -49.30 -20.28
C GLY A 698 -3.40 -48.84 -20.96
N LYS A 699 -4.41 -48.46 -20.15
CA LYS A 699 -5.78 -48.14 -20.58
C LYS A 699 -6.11 -46.71 -20.19
N VAL A 700 -6.55 -45.93 -21.16
CA VAL A 700 -6.89 -44.50 -21.07
C VAL A 700 -8.07 -44.17 -21.98
N ALA A 701 -8.76 -43.08 -21.69
CA ALA A 701 -9.80 -42.49 -22.55
C ALA A 701 -9.89 -40.97 -22.29
N VAL A 702 -10.40 -40.22 -23.27
CA VAL A 702 -10.67 -38.78 -23.15
C VAL A 702 -12.13 -38.50 -23.51
N LEU A 703 -12.80 -37.65 -22.74
CA LEU A 703 -14.15 -37.18 -23.01
C LEU A 703 -14.11 -35.86 -23.77
N ARG A 704 -14.66 -35.87 -24.99
CA ARG A 704 -14.77 -34.73 -25.92
C ARG A 704 -16.13 -34.75 -26.62
N ASP A 705 -16.50 -33.69 -27.33
CA ASP A 705 -17.84 -33.50 -27.90
C ASP A 705 -18.20 -34.52 -29.00
N GLU A 706 -17.18 -35.14 -29.60
CA GLU A 706 -17.34 -36.29 -30.52
C GLU A 706 -17.95 -37.53 -29.84
N VAL A 707 -17.74 -37.72 -28.53
CA VAL A 707 -18.20 -38.89 -27.77
C VAL A 707 -19.67 -38.73 -27.34
N LEU A 708 -20.11 -37.50 -27.06
CA LEU A 708 -21.37 -37.19 -26.38
C LEU A 708 -22.61 -37.85 -26.99
N SER A 709 -22.73 -37.80 -28.32
CA SER A 709 -23.86 -38.40 -29.04
C SER A 709 -23.97 -39.92 -28.84
N SER A 710 -22.86 -40.62 -28.60
CA SER A 710 -22.84 -42.07 -28.35
C SER A 710 -23.27 -42.45 -26.92
N ILE A 711 -23.15 -41.51 -25.97
CA ILE A 711 -23.55 -41.67 -24.57
C ILE A 711 -24.88 -40.97 -24.24
N GLY A 712 -25.62 -40.53 -25.28
CA GLY A 712 -26.95 -39.94 -25.15
C GLY A 712 -26.98 -38.48 -24.66
N ILE A 713 -25.85 -37.79 -24.69
CA ILE A 713 -25.76 -36.36 -24.35
C ILE A 713 -25.90 -35.52 -25.62
N ASP A 714 -26.71 -34.47 -25.56
CA ASP A 714 -26.85 -33.51 -26.66
C ASP A 714 -25.57 -32.66 -26.85
N ASN A 715 -25.04 -32.66 -28.06
CA ASN A 715 -23.90 -31.84 -28.48
C ASN A 715 -24.29 -30.77 -29.53
N SER A 716 -25.56 -30.34 -29.56
CA SER A 716 -25.99 -29.16 -30.34
C SER A 716 -25.26 -27.87 -29.95
N THR A 717 -24.84 -27.77 -28.68
CA THR A 717 -23.82 -26.85 -28.18
C THR A 717 -22.61 -27.63 -27.68
N ALA A 718 -21.41 -27.09 -27.92
CA ALA A 718 -20.16 -27.64 -27.41
C ALA A 718 -20.18 -27.75 -25.88
N VAL A 719 -19.44 -28.70 -25.33
CA VAL A 719 -19.37 -29.01 -23.88
C VAL A 719 -17.93 -29.18 -23.41
N PHE A 720 -17.06 -29.64 -24.30
CA PHE A 720 -15.64 -29.87 -24.06
C PHE A 720 -14.69 -29.34 -25.15
N ASP A 721 -15.13 -29.15 -26.40
CA ASP A 721 -14.26 -28.69 -27.49
C ASP A 721 -14.60 -27.23 -27.88
N GLY A 722 -13.96 -26.23 -27.24
CA GLY A 722 -14.06 -24.83 -27.66
C GLY A 722 -13.96 -23.76 -26.56
N PRO A 723 -14.08 -22.46 -26.91
CA PRO A 723 -14.07 -21.38 -25.93
C PRO A 723 -15.27 -21.45 -24.98
N ASN A 724 -15.02 -21.20 -23.69
CA ASN A 724 -16.01 -21.27 -22.59
C ASN A 724 -16.64 -22.65 -22.33
N THR A 725 -16.03 -23.73 -22.83
CA THR A 725 -16.42 -25.11 -22.49
C THR A 725 -15.75 -25.60 -21.20
N ASN A 726 -16.11 -26.81 -20.74
CA ASN A 726 -15.31 -27.53 -19.74
C ASN A 726 -14.05 -28.07 -20.40
N ARG A 727 -12.98 -28.37 -19.66
CA ARG A 727 -11.79 -29.00 -20.25
C ARG A 727 -12.02 -30.51 -20.42
N ALA A 728 -11.45 -31.06 -21.49
CA ALA A 728 -11.59 -32.46 -21.86
C ALA A 728 -11.21 -33.40 -20.70
N SER A 729 -12.15 -34.24 -20.25
CA SER A 729 -11.95 -35.06 -19.05
C SER A 729 -11.11 -36.30 -19.38
N PHE A 730 -10.09 -36.59 -18.56
CA PHE A 730 -9.10 -37.64 -18.83
C PHE A 730 -9.28 -38.81 -17.87
N ALA A 731 -9.55 -40.01 -18.40
CA ALA A 731 -9.73 -41.22 -17.61
C ALA A 731 -8.57 -42.20 -17.78
N ALA A 732 -8.12 -42.79 -16.67
CA ALA A 732 -7.10 -43.84 -16.64
C ALA A 732 -7.51 -44.98 -15.70
N SER A 733 -7.13 -46.21 -16.05
CA SER A 733 -7.34 -47.38 -15.19
C SER A 733 -6.05 -47.82 -14.50
N PHE A 734 -6.08 -47.84 -13.17
CA PHE A 734 -4.98 -48.26 -12.30
C PHE A 734 -5.33 -49.53 -11.54
N LYS A 735 -4.32 -50.32 -11.20
CA LYS A 735 -4.46 -51.52 -10.37
C LYS A 735 -3.44 -51.49 -9.22
N PRO A 736 -3.89 -51.20 -7.99
CA PRO A 736 -3.20 -51.58 -6.76
C PRO A 736 -2.61 -52.99 -6.83
N LYS A 737 -1.33 -53.17 -6.51
CA LYS A 737 -0.68 -54.49 -6.57
C LYS A 737 -1.21 -55.43 -5.49
N GLY A 738 -2.13 -56.30 -5.91
CA GLY A 738 -2.83 -57.25 -5.05
C GLY A 738 -4.29 -56.86 -4.75
N GLY A 739 -4.74 -55.67 -5.16
CA GLY A 739 -6.12 -55.23 -5.00
C GLY A 739 -6.96 -55.28 -6.29
N ALA A 740 -8.21 -54.85 -6.18
CA ALA A 740 -9.08 -54.59 -7.34
C ALA A 740 -8.61 -53.34 -8.11
N CYS A 741 -8.92 -53.25 -9.41
CA CYS A 741 -8.61 -52.06 -10.20
C CYS A 741 -9.63 -50.94 -10.01
N ILE A 742 -9.18 -49.72 -10.28
CA ILE A 742 -9.96 -48.48 -10.21
C ILE A 742 -9.83 -47.71 -11.53
N THR A 743 -10.96 -47.23 -12.06
CA THR A 743 -10.97 -46.24 -13.14
C THR A 743 -11.15 -44.86 -12.53
N VAL A 744 -10.24 -43.95 -12.82
CA VAL A 744 -10.24 -42.58 -12.29
C VAL A 744 -10.43 -41.62 -13.45
N ALA A 745 -11.45 -40.77 -13.40
CA ALA A 745 -11.64 -39.65 -14.32
C ALA A 745 -11.19 -38.35 -13.65
N LEU A 746 -10.23 -37.67 -14.25
CA LEU A 746 -9.72 -36.36 -13.85
C LEU A 746 -10.38 -35.28 -14.71
N ASN A 747 -10.96 -34.28 -14.06
CA ASN A 747 -11.88 -33.31 -14.66
C ASN A 747 -11.45 -31.91 -14.22
N HIS A 748 -11.48 -30.95 -15.15
CA HIS A 748 -11.35 -29.53 -14.85
C HIS A 748 -12.55 -28.82 -15.51
N LEU A 749 -13.60 -28.56 -14.74
CA LEU A 749 -14.85 -27.98 -15.28
C LEU A 749 -14.71 -26.48 -15.57
N LYS A 750 -15.61 -25.92 -16.39
CA LYS A 750 -15.53 -24.51 -16.82
C LYS A 750 -15.51 -23.57 -15.61
N SER A 751 -14.50 -22.71 -15.53
CA SER A 751 -14.36 -21.75 -14.44
C SER A 751 -15.56 -20.80 -14.26
N LYS A 752 -15.79 -20.31 -13.04
CA LYS A 752 -16.82 -19.30 -12.74
C LYS A 752 -16.60 -17.93 -13.42
N GLY A 753 -15.39 -17.69 -13.96
CA GLY A 753 -14.97 -16.43 -14.57
C GLY A 753 -15.40 -16.22 -16.04
N GLY A 754 -15.42 -14.95 -16.46
CA GLY A 754 -15.93 -14.51 -17.76
C GLY A 754 -17.46 -14.44 -17.82
N SER A 755 -18.01 -13.68 -18.77
CA SER A 755 -19.45 -13.41 -18.86
C SER A 755 -20.20 -14.49 -19.64
N GLY A 756 -21.07 -15.24 -18.96
CA GLY A 756 -21.98 -16.19 -19.60
C GLY A 756 -23.23 -15.53 -20.19
N THR A 757 -24.07 -16.32 -20.87
CA THR A 757 -25.34 -15.85 -21.46
C THR A 757 -26.44 -16.91 -21.33
N GLY A 758 -27.70 -16.47 -21.24
CA GLY A 758 -28.83 -17.39 -21.02
C GLY A 758 -28.68 -18.11 -19.67
N ASP A 759 -28.84 -19.43 -19.68
CA ASP A 759 -28.70 -20.30 -18.50
C ASP A 759 -27.26 -20.33 -17.94
N ASP A 760 -26.26 -19.91 -18.73
CA ASP A 760 -24.86 -19.78 -18.29
C ASP A 760 -24.50 -18.37 -17.78
N ALA A 761 -25.38 -17.38 -17.89
CA ALA A 761 -25.18 -16.10 -17.22
C ALA A 761 -25.20 -16.28 -15.70
N ASP A 762 -24.47 -15.45 -14.96
CA ASP A 762 -24.64 -15.39 -13.50
C ASP A 762 -26.09 -15.01 -13.15
N GLN A 763 -26.79 -15.93 -12.48
CA GLN A 763 -28.16 -15.74 -11.99
C GLN A 763 -28.20 -14.90 -10.70
N ILE A 764 -27.02 -14.44 -10.22
CA ILE A 764 -26.81 -13.68 -8.99
C ILE A 764 -27.31 -14.47 -7.77
N ASP A 765 -27.10 -15.79 -7.79
CA ASP A 765 -27.63 -16.75 -6.81
C ASP A 765 -26.56 -17.47 -5.97
N GLY A 766 -25.30 -17.09 -6.19
CA GLY A 766 -24.09 -17.67 -5.60
C GLY A 766 -23.35 -18.66 -6.51
N SER A 767 -24.02 -19.22 -7.53
CA SER A 767 -23.41 -20.21 -8.44
C SER A 767 -22.37 -19.59 -9.39
N GLY A 768 -22.51 -18.29 -9.71
CA GLY A 768 -21.69 -17.58 -10.69
C GLY A 768 -21.99 -18.02 -12.13
N ASN A 769 -21.25 -17.46 -13.09
CA ASN A 769 -21.38 -17.82 -14.51
C ASN A 769 -21.07 -19.31 -14.76
N TRP A 770 -21.52 -19.78 -15.92
CA TRP A 770 -21.19 -21.10 -16.49
C TRP A 770 -21.70 -22.31 -15.68
N ASN A 771 -22.71 -22.13 -14.82
CA ASN A 771 -23.29 -23.23 -14.05
C ASN A 771 -23.98 -24.28 -14.95
N ALA A 772 -24.71 -23.86 -15.98
CA ALA A 772 -25.41 -24.79 -16.88
C ALA A 772 -24.44 -25.64 -17.71
N ILE A 773 -23.33 -25.07 -18.20
CA ILE A 773 -22.31 -25.82 -18.95
C ILE A 773 -21.48 -26.73 -18.04
N ARG A 774 -21.19 -26.33 -16.79
CA ARG A 774 -20.60 -27.21 -15.77
C ARG A 774 -21.51 -28.41 -15.48
N LEU A 775 -22.81 -28.17 -15.31
CA LEU A 775 -23.82 -29.22 -15.11
C LEU A 775 -23.96 -30.15 -16.33
N LYS A 776 -23.85 -29.61 -17.55
CA LYS A 776 -23.83 -30.39 -18.79
C LYS A 776 -22.57 -31.28 -18.86
N GLY A 777 -21.42 -30.76 -18.45
CA GLY A 777 -20.17 -31.51 -18.27
C GLY A 777 -20.30 -32.65 -17.26
N ALA A 778 -20.83 -32.37 -16.05
CA ALA A 778 -21.03 -33.38 -15.01
C ALA A 778 -21.94 -34.54 -15.47
N LYS A 779 -23.04 -34.22 -16.17
CA LYS A 779 -23.93 -35.23 -16.80
C LYS A 779 -23.20 -36.08 -17.82
N ALA A 780 -22.33 -35.49 -18.63
CA ALA A 780 -21.52 -36.22 -19.61
C ALA A 780 -20.46 -37.11 -18.95
N ILE A 781 -19.72 -36.62 -17.95
CA ILE A 781 -18.70 -37.37 -17.20
C ILE A 781 -19.30 -38.63 -16.58
N HIS A 782 -20.45 -38.51 -15.92
CA HIS A 782 -21.16 -39.67 -15.35
C HIS A 782 -21.60 -40.66 -16.44
N ALA A 783 -22.32 -40.20 -17.48
CA ALA A 783 -22.81 -41.07 -18.55
C ALA A 783 -21.67 -41.79 -19.30
N TRP A 784 -20.53 -41.10 -19.48
CA TRP A 784 -19.31 -41.65 -20.05
C TRP A 784 -18.67 -42.71 -19.16
N MET A 785 -18.53 -42.44 -17.86
CA MET A 785 -17.94 -43.39 -16.90
C MET A 785 -18.76 -44.67 -16.73
N GLU A 786 -20.07 -44.65 -16.99
CA GLU A 786 -20.91 -45.85 -17.03
C GLU A 786 -20.75 -46.71 -18.30
N THR A 787 -19.99 -46.25 -19.31
CA THR A 787 -19.62 -47.09 -20.47
C THR A 787 -18.41 -48.00 -20.24
N ASP A 788 -17.70 -47.85 -19.10
CA ASP A 788 -16.32 -48.32 -18.91
C ASP A 788 -15.40 -47.80 -20.03
N PRO A 789 -15.15 -46.47 -20.09
CA PRO A 789 -14.62 -45.82 -21.29
C PRO A 789 -13.17 -46.22 -21.59
N THR A 790 -12.44 -46.69 -20.58
CA THR A 790 -11.07 -47.23 -20.73
C THR A 790 -11.05 -48.73 -21.09
N GLY A 791 -12.21 -49.40 -21.12
CA GLY A 791 -12.34 -50.86 -21.20
C GLY A 791 -11.67 -51.58 -20.03
N GLY A 792 -11.61 -50.93 -18.86
CA GLY A 792 -10.87 -51.36 -17.68
C GLY A 792 -11.42 -52.63 -17.03
N GLY A 793 -12.75 -52.75 -16.96
CA GLY A 793 -13.49 -53.73 -16.17
C GLY A 793 -13.54 -53.41 -14.67
N CYS A 794 -13.22 -52.18 -14.28
CA CYS A 794 -13.04 -51.79 -12.88
C CYS A 794 -14.37 -51.40 -12.22
N LEU A 795 -14.66 -52.03 -11.08
CA LEU A 795 -15.86 -51.75 -10.27
C LEU A 795 -15.70 -50.47 -9.44
N LEU A 796 -14.47 -50.18 -9.01
CA LEU A 796 -14.12 -48.97 -8.29
C LEU A 796 -14.03 -47.82 -9.30
N LYS A 797 -14.75 -46.72 -9.05
CA LYS A 797 -14.69 -45.50 -9.85
C LYS A 797 -14.52 -44.27 -8.98
N ALA A 798 -13.68 -43.35 -9.42
CA ALA A 798 -13.54 -42.02 -8.84
C ALA A 798 -13.68 -40.95 -9.93
N LEU A 799 -14.39 -39.86 -9.61
CA LEU A 799 -14.36 -38.61 -10.37
C LEU A 799 -13.58 -37.62 -9.51
N MET A 800 -12.53 -37.02 -10.05
CA MET A 800 -11.65 -36.13 -9.28
C MET A 800 -11.23 -34.89 -10.05
N GLY A 801 -10.69 -33.91 -9.34
CA GLY A 801 -10.20 -32.66 -9.92
C GLY A 801 -11.02 -31.43 -9.51
N ASP A 802 -10.69 -30.30 -10.12
CA ASP A 802 -11.40 -29.03 -9.94
C ASP A 802 -12.74 -29.05 -10.68
N MET A 803 -13.81 -29.14 -9.90
CA MET A 803 -15.19 -29.14 -10.39
C MET A 803 -15.73 -27.71 -10.59
N ASN A 804 -14.95 -26.68 -10.25
CA ASN A 804 -15.28 -25.26 -10.32
C ASN A 804 -16.69 -24.92 -9.74
N SER A 805 -17.12 -25.70 -8.74
CA SER A 805 -18.48 -25.70 -8.19
C SER A 805 -18.46 -26.03 -6.70
N TYR A 806 -19.10 -25.19 -5.89
CA TYR A 806 -19.23 -25.41 -4.45
C TYR A 806 -20.29 -26.47 -4.13
N SER A 807 -20.27 -27.03 -2.92
CA SER A 807 -20.89 -28.34 -2.65
C SER A 807 -22.42 -28.42 -2.75
N MET A 808 -23.13 -27.29 -2.86
CA MET A 808 -24.59 -27.23 -3.08
C MET A 808 -24.98 -26.80 -4.52
N GLU A 809 -24.02 -26.64 -5.42
CA GLU A 809 -24.26 -26.29 -6.83
C GLU A 809 -24.63 -27.51 -7.68
N ASP A 810 -25.36 -27.28 -8.78
CA ASP A 810 -25.94 -28.35 -9.59
C ASP A 810 -24.95 -29.45 -10.02
N PRO A 811 -23.68 -29.19 -10.37
CA PRO A 811 -22.73 -30.25 -10.76
C PRO A 811 -22.44 -31.25 -9.63
N ILE A 812 -22.22 -30.77 -8.41
CA ILE A 812 -21.93 -31.62 -7.24
C ILE A 812 -23.20 -32.32 -6.76
N MET A 813 -24.30 -31.56 -6.65
CA MET A 813 -25.62 -32.10 -6.32
C MET A 813 -26.07 -33.18 -7.31
N TYR A 814 -25.73 -33.04 -8.60
CA TYR A 814 -25.97 -34.07 -9.61
C TYR A 814 -25.14 -35.33 -9.36
N PHE A 815 -23.84 -35.22 -9.10
CA PHE A 815 -22.99 -36.38 -8.81
C PHE A 815 -23.41 -37.13 -7.54
N GLU A 816 -23.78 -36.42 -6.46
CA GLU A 816 -24.38 -37.04 -5.27
C GLU A 816 -25.69 -37.76 -5.62
N SER A 817 -26.58 -37.13 -6.42
CA SER A 817 -27.87 -37.71 -6.81
C SER A 817 -27.78 -39.01 -7.63
N VAL A 818 -26.67 -39.24 -8.32
CA VAL A 818 -26.42 -40.47 -9.11
C VAL A 818 -25.56 -41.51 -8.38
N GLY A 819 -25.28 -41.32 -7.08
CA GLY A 819 -24.67 -42.33 -6.22
C GLY A 819 -23.14 -42.30 -6.14
N TYR A 820 -22.52 -41.18 -6.50
CA TYR A 820 -21.17 -40.86 -6.01
C TYR A 820 -21.28 -40.23 -4.61
N THR A 821 -20.19 -40.25 -3.87
CA THR A 821 -20.08 -39.66 -2.52
C THR A 821 -18.89 -38.73 -2.49
N ASP A 822 -19.12 -37.48 -2.08
CA ASP A 822 -18.05 -36.60 -1.62
C ASP A 822 -17.41 -37.20 -0.37
N VAL A 823 -16.15 -37.63 -0.52
CA VAL A 823 -15.43 -38.28 0.57
C VAL A 823 -14.87 -37.28 1.57
N GLU A 824 -14.60 -36.01 1.23
CA GLU A 824 -14.15 -35.06 2.24
C GLU A 824 -15.30 -34.71 3.18
N LYS A 825 -16.43 -34.31 2.62
CA LYS A 825 -17.70 -34.06 3.35
C LYS A 825 -18.14 -35.26 4.19
N ARG A 826 -17.87 -36.50 3.75
CA ARG A 826 -18.12 -37.72 4.54
C ARG A 826 -17.27 -37.82 5.82
N PHE A 827 -16.01 -37.39 5.80
CA PHE A 827 -15.08 -37.55 6.93
C PHE A 827 -14.93 -36.28 7.78
N ASN A 828 -15.03 -35.11 7.16
CA ASN A 828 -14.78 -33.79 7.77
C ASN A 828 -16.07 -32.95 7.94
N GLY A 829 -17.18 -33.35 7.31
CA GLY A 829 -18.46 -32.63 7.35
C GLY A 829 -18.53 -31.43 6.40
N ASP A 830 -19.56 -30.60 6.56
CA ASP A 830 -19.82 -29.44 5.68
C ASP A 830 -18.78 -28.30 5.82
N ASP A 831 -17.81 -28.44 6.74
CA ASP A 831 -16.74 -27.46 6.97
C ASP A 831 -15.54 -27.62 6.03
N ALA A 832 -15.52 -28.65 5.18
CA ALA A 832 -14.48 -28.87 4.17
C ALA A 832 -14.31 -27.68 3.19
N TYR A 833 -13.07 -27.44 2.77
CA TYR A 833 -12.70 -26.47 1.75
C TYR A 833 -11.38 -26.87 1.08
N SER A 834 -11.18 -26.41 -0.16
CA SER A 834 -9.91 -26.55 -0.90
C SER A 834 -9.39 -25.23 -1.48
N TYR A 835 -10.21 -24.17 -1.44
CA TYR A 835 -9.97 -22.92 -2.15
C TYR A 835 -10.56 -21.71 -1.40
N GLY A 836 -10.02 -20.51 -1.68
CA GLY A 836 -10.47 -19.24 -1.13
C GLY A 836 -10.60 -18.16 -2.21
N PHE A 837 -11.70 -17.39 -2.19
CA PHE A 837 -11.99 -16.34 -3.18
C PHE A 837 -12.81 -15.19 -2.58
N ASP A 838 -12.41 -13.94 -2.85
CA ASP A 838 -12.90 -12.73 -2.18
C ASP A 838 -13.14 -12.98 -0.68
N GLY A 839 -12.09 -13.41 0.01
CA GLY A 839 -12.09 -13.74 1.43
C GLY A 839 -13.19 -14.70 1.92
N GLN A 840 -13.68 -15.60 1.07
CA GLN A 840 -14.62 -16.68 1.40
C GLN A 840 -14.02 -18.05 1.02
N ILE A 841 -14.22 -19.06 1.88
CA ILE A 841 -13.72 -20.43 1.64
C ILE A 841 -14.80 -21.37 1.09
N GLY A 842 -14.40 -22.38 0.32
CA GLY A 842 -15.27 -23.43 -0.21
C GLY A 842 -14.50 -24.59 -0.83
N THR A 843 -15.20 -25.66 -1.20
CA THR A 843 -14.59 -26.83 -1.87
C THR A 843 -14.76 -26.72 -3.37
N LEU A 844 -13.66 -26.69 -4.12
CA LEU A 844 -13.64 -26.79 -5.59
C LEU A 844 -13.02 -28.11 -6.08
N ASP A 845 -12.06 -28.65 -5.32
CA ASP A 845 -11.33 -29.87 -5.62
C ASP A 845 -11.99 -31.05 -4.92
N TYR A 846 -12.42 -32.04 -5.69
CA TYR A 846 -13.12 -33.20 -5.14
C TYR A 846 -12.41 -34.52 -5.49
N ILE A 847 -12.67 -35.54 -4.67
CA ILE A 847 -12.56 -36.95 -5.06
C ILE A 847 -13.90 -37.60 -4.74
N LEU A 848 -14.79 -37.64 -5.74
CA LEU A 848 -16.12 -38.23 -5.64
C LEU A 848 -16.02 -39.73 -5.90
N ALA A 849 -16.26 -40.55 -4.88
CA ALA A 849 -16.14 -42.00 -4.95
C ALA A 849 -17.48 -42.67 -5.27
N ASN A 850 -17.51 -43.60 -6.22
CA ASN A 850 -18.70 -44.44 -6.41
C ASN A 850 -18.92 -45.37 -5.19
N ALA A 851 -20.13 -45.90 -5.02
CA ALA A 851 -20.46 -46.76 -3.87
C ALA A 851 -19.49 -47.96 -3.66
N ALA A 852 -18.85 -48.48 -4.71
CA ALA A 852 -17.87 -49.55 -4.58
C ALA A 852 -16.52 -49.06 -4.02
N PHE A 853 -16.01 -47.92 -4.51
CA PHE A 853 -14.78 -47.32 -4.01
C PHE A 853 -14.95 -46.69 -2.62
N ASN A 854 -16.09 -46.04 -2.36
CA ASN A 854 -16.43 -45.43 -1.08
C ASN A 854 -16.35 -46.43 0.09
N ASN A 855 -16.66 -47.70 -0.13
CA ASN A 855 -16.53 -48.78 0.86
C ASN A 855 -15.07 -49.18 1.20
N LEU A 856 -14.08 -48.69 0.44
CA LEU A 856 -12.65 -48.92 0.67
C LEU A 856 -11.93 -47.70 1.25
N VAL A 857 -12.56 -46.51 1.22
CA VAL A 857 -11.97 -45.27 1.73
C VAL A 857 -11.92 -45.28 3.25
N THR A 858 -10.73 -45.08 3.80
CA THR A 858 -10.42 -45.06 5.23
C THR A 858 -10.45 -43.66 5.84
N GLY A 859 -10.22 -42.64 5.03
CA GLY A 859 -10.19 -41.23 5.42
C GLY A 859 -9.92 -40.32 4.23
N ALA A 860 -10.19 -39.02 4.40
CA ALA A 860 -10.03 -38.01 3.37
C ALA A 860 -9.82 -36.62 3.98
N SER A 861 -9.00 -35.78 3.35
CA SER A 861 -8.76 -34.39 3.77
C SER A 861 -7.97 -33.63 2.71
N SER A 862 -8.30 -32.36 2.51
CA SER A 862 -7.43 -31.38 1.86
C SER A 862 -6.22 -31.05 2.74
N TRP A 863 -5.06 -30.74 2.13
CA TRP A 863 -3.84 -30.33 2.85
C TRP A 863 -3.70 -28.81 2.82
N HIS A 864 -4.10 -28.13 3.89
CA HIS A 864 -4.18 -26.66 3.97
C HIS A 864 -2.83 -25.93 3.97
N VAL A 865 -2.14 -25.92 2.83
CA VAL A 865 -0.81 -25.30 2.61
C VAL A 865 -0.77 -24.31 1.44
N ASN A 866 -1.90 -24.08 0.75
CA ASN A 866 -1.99 -23.26 -0.47
C ASN A 866 -3.12 -22.22 -0.39
N ALA A 867 -4.35 -22.64 -0.07
CA ALA A 867 -5.54 -21.77 -0.09
C ALA A 867 -5.59 -20.74 1.05
N ASP A 868 -4.82 -20.98 2.11
CA ASP A 868 -4.72 -20.10 3.29
C ASP A 868 -3.50 -19.17 3.27
N GLU A 869 -2.71 -19.24 2.20
CA GLU A 869 -1.46 -18.50 2.00
C GLU A 869 -1.65 -17.35 1.01
N ALA A 870 -1.01 -16.20 1.26
CA ALA A 870 -1.06 -15.07 0.34
C ALA A 870 -0.35 -15.37 -1.00
N ALA A 871 -0.84 -14.79 -2.09
CA ALA A 871 -0.21 -14.85 -3.41
C ALA A 871 1.26 -14.37 -3.38
N ALA A 872 1.61 -13.44 -2.49
CA ALA A 872 2.98 -13.01 -2.24
C ALA A 872 4.00 -14.15 -2.00
N LEU A 873 3.55 -15.36 -1.60
CA LEU A 873 4.39 -16.53 -1.31
C LEU A 873 4.53 -17.51 -2.48
N ASP A 874 3.85 -17.29 -3.61
CA ASP A 874 3.98 -18.12 -4.82
C ASP A 874 5.27 -17.82 -5.60
N TYR A 875 5.51 -18.59 -6.67
CA TYR A 875 6.77 -18.57 -7.42
C TYR A 875 7.03 -17.26 -8.16
N ASN A 876 5.98 -16.52 -8.49
CA ASN A 876 6.01 -15.40 -9.43
C ASN A 876 6.71 -14.15 -8.83
N THR A 877 7.20 -13.26 -9.68
CA THR A 877 7.95 -12.05 -9.31
C THR A 877 7.33 -10.75 -9.85
N ASP A 878 6.09 -10.82 -10.34
CA ASP A 878 5.38 -9.68 -10.91
C ASP A 878 5.26 -8.51 -9.95
N PHE A 879 5.08 -7.33 -10.54
CA PHE A 879 5.02 -6.04 -9.86
C PHE A 879 6.31 -5.69 -9.07
N GLY A 880 7.42 -6.42 -9.30
CA GLY A 880 8.70 -6.16 -8.64
C GLY A 880 8.82 -6.77 -7.24
N ARG A 881 8.01 -7.81 -6.95
CA ARG A 881 7.95 -8.52 -5.67
C ARG A 881 9.34 -8.97 -5.17
N ASP A 882 9.63 -8.75 -3.89
CA ASP A 882 10.89 -9.19 -3.30
C ASP A 882 11.04 -10.73 -3.40
N LYS A 883 12.11 -11.13 -4.06
CA LYS A 883 12.47 -12.53 -4.32
C LYS A 883 12.79 -13.30 -3.05
N MET A 884 13.22 -12.63 -1.98
CA MET A 884 13.58 -13.23 -0.68
C MET A 884 12.38 -13.71 0.14
N ILE A 885 11.15 -13.27 -0.20
CA ILE A 885 9.90 -13.74 0.41
C ILE A 885 9.67 -15.24 0.16
N PHE A 886 10.15 -15.76 -0.97
CA PHE A 886 9.89 -17.11 -1.46
C PHE A 886 10.93 -18.14 -0.97
N ASN A 887 10.48 -19.13 -0.22
CA ASN A 887 11.28 -20.30 0.14
C ASN A 887 10.84 -21.52 -0.67
N ALA A 888 11.72 -22.04 -1.52
CA ALA A 888 11.47 -23.22 -2.37
C ALA A 888 11.56 -24.56 -1.62
N ASP A 889 12.18 -24.58 -0.44
CA ASP A 889 12.36 -25.78 0.39
C ASP A 889 11.19 -26.00 1.37
N LEU A 890 10.19 -25.11 1.36
CA LEU A 890 8.91 -25.27 2.04
C LEU A 890 7.78 -25.57 1.03
N THR A 891 6.95 -26.54 1.38
CA THR A 891 5.85 -27.09 0.55
C THR A 891 4.57 -26.25 0.69
N VAL A 892 4.68 -24.94 0.46
CA VAL A 892 3.72 -23.92 0.90
C VAL A 892 3.48 -22.94 -0.24
N ARG A 893 2.22 -22.66 -0.59
CA ARG A 893 1.84 -21.84 -1.75
C ARG A 893 2.59 -22.31 -3.01
N PHE A 894 2.45 -23.60 -3.32
CA PHE A 894 2.84 -24.18 -4.60
C PHE A 894 1.70 -24.10 -5.63
N SER A 895 0.47 -23.97 -5.14
CA SER A 895 -0.73 -23.56 -5.87
C SER A 895 -1.54 -22.61 -4.96
N ASP A 896 -2.65 -22.13 -5.45
CA ASP A 896 -3.74 -21.46 -4.75
C ASP A 896 -4.86 -22.41 -4.29
N HIS A 897 -4.91 -23.64 -4.81
CA HIS A 897 -5.77 -24.72 -4.30
C HIS A 897 -4.99 -25.67 -3.38
N ASP A 898 -5.61 -26.13 -2.30
CA ASP A 898 -5.08 -27.20 -1.45
C ASP A 898 -5.22 -28.58 -2.12
N PRO A 899 -4.20 -29.46 -2.10
CA PRO A 899 -4.32 -30.79 -2.69
C PRO A 899 -5.19 -31.69 -1.81
N MET A 900 -6.19 -32.31 -2.42
CA MET A 900 -7.16 -33.20 -1.77
C MET A 900 -6.64 -34.63 -1.73
N VAL A 901 -6.47 -35.17 -0.52
CA VAL A 901 -5.85 -36.49 -0.24
C VAL A 901 -6.90 -37.50 0.25
N VAL A 902 -6.89 -38.71 -0.30
CA VAL A 902 -7.79 -39.82 0.07
C VAL A 902 -7.00 -41.09 0.35
N GLY A 903 -7.24 -41.69 1.53
CA GLY A 903 -6.67 -42.98 1.93
C GLY A 903 -7.63 -44.13 1.67
N PHE A 904 -7.13 -45.27 1.17
CA PHE A 904 -7.96 -46.45 0.92
C PHE A 904 -7.22 -47.78 1.08
N ASP A 905 -7.99 -48.85 1.30
CA ASP A 905 -7.50 -50.23 1.43
C ASP A 905 -7.78 -51.11 0.19
N LEU A 906 -7.05 -52.22 0.07
CA LEU A 906 -7.14 -53.15 -1.06
C LEU A 906 -8.39 -54.05 -1.04
N GLU A 907 -8.94 -54.28 0.15
CA GLU A 907 -10.17 -55.02 0.43
C GLU A 907 -10.98 -54.27 1.49
N ALA A 908 -12.31 -54.43 1.50
CA ALA A 908 -13.16 -53.75 2.46
C ALA A 908 -12.86 -54.22 3.89
N THR A 909 -12.46 -53.29 4.76
CA THR A 909 -12.12 -53.60 6.15
C THR A 909 -13.35 -54.07 6.92
N THR A 910 -13.36 -55.36 7.28
CA THR A 910 -14.38 -55.95 8.19
C THR A 910 -14.15 -55.57 9.66
N GLY A 911 -13.47 -54.45 9.90
CA GLY A 911 -13.20 -53.87 11.21
C GLY A 911 -14.41 -53.13 11.77
N SER A 912 -14.51 -53.09 13.10
CA SER A 912 -15.45 -52.18 13.77
C SER A 912 -15.06 -50.72 13.47
N PRO A 913 -16.03 -49.77 13.47
CA PRO A 913 -15.76 -48.38 13.10
C PRO A 913 -14.61 -47.80 13.93
N VAL A 914 -13.60 -47.26 13.23
CA VAL A 914 -12.56 -46.45 13.85
C VAL A 914 -13.21 -45.16 14.31
N THR A 915 -13.61 -45.15 15.57
CA THR A 915 -13.90 -43.89 16.27
C THR A 915 -12.58 -43.14 16.37
N ASN A 916 -12.39 -42.11 15.52
CA ASN A 916 -11.40 -41.09 15.80
C ASN A 916 -11.63 -40.63 17.24
N HIS A 917 -10.61 -40.74 18.07
CA HIS A 917 -10.71 -40.56 19.51
C HIS A 917 -10.45 -39.08 19.84
N PRO A 918 -11.47 -38.20 19.97
CA PRO A 918 -11.23 -36.93 20.65
C PRO A 918 -10.71 -37.26 22.04
N THR A 919 -9.64 -36.60 22.48
CA THR A 919 -9.00 -36.88 23.77
C THR A 919 -9.96 -36.59 24.92
N THR A 920 -10.63 -37.64 25.39
CA THR A 920 -11.77 -37.56 26.31
C THR A 920 -11.52 -38.43 27.54
N GLY A 921 -11.85 -37.90 28.71
CA GLY A 921 -11.71 -38.60 29.98
C GLY A 921 -12.65 -39.81 30.08
N THR A 922 -12.27 -40.79 30.89
CA THR A 922 -12.99 -42.07 31.00
C THR A 922 -14.44 -41.88 31.44
N PRO A 923 -15.45 -42.35 30.67
CA PRO A 923 -16.85 -42.19 31.04
C PRO A 923 -17.23 -43.10 32.23
N ILE A 924 -17.89 -42.52 33.23
CA ILE A 924 -18.46 -43.29 34.35
C ILE A 924 -19.82 -43.83 33.91
N SER A 925 -19.94 -45.16 33.87
CA SER A 925 -21.20 -45.85 33.54
C SER A 925 -22.22 -45.73 34.68
N SER A 926 -23.48 -45.49 34.33
CA SER A 926 -24.65 -45.72 35.19
C SER A 926 -25.73 -46.44 34.37
N ALA A 927 -26.51 -47.31 35.03
CA ALA A 927 -27.40 -48.24 34.36
C ALA A 927 -28.72 -47.58 33.91
N PRO A 928 -29.34 -48.05 32.81
CA PRO A 928 -30.64 -47.54 32.35
C PRO A 928 -31.76 -47.90 33.33
N THR A 929 -32.86 -47.14 33.29
CA THR A 929 -34.09 -47.44 34.03
C THR A 929 -35.30 -47.23 33.10
N ASP A 930 -36.14 -48.24 32.95
CA ASP A 930 -37.30 -48.20 32.04
C ASP A 930 -38.48 -47.40 32.62
N HIS A 931 -38.89 -46.32 31.96
CA HIS A 931 -40.31 -45.96 31.82
C HIS A 931 -40.54 -44.88 30.74
N PRO A 932 -41.60 -44.97 29.91
CA PRO A 932 -41.92 -43.93 28.92
C PRO A 932 -42.71 -42.78 29.52
N THR A 933 -42.44 -41.55 29.06
CA THR A 933 -43.26 -40.36 29.31
C THR A 933 -43.62 -39.66 27.99
N THR A 934 -44.89 -39.74 27.60
CA THR A 934 -45.45 -38.95 26.50
C THR A 934 -45.79 -37.53 26.95
N GLY A 935 -45.19 -36.52 26.34
CA GLY A 935 -45.53 -35.11 26.53
C GLY A 935 -45.83 -34.42 25.21
N THR A 936 -46.86 -33.57 25.17
CA THR A 936 -47.23 -32.77 23.99
C THR A 936 -46.26 -31.59 23.78
N PRO A 937 -46.05 -31.15 22.53
CA PRO A 937 -45.08 -30.10 22.22
C PRO A 937 -45.52 -28.73 22.74
N THR A 938 -44.59 -28.01 23.36
CA THR A 938 -44.71 -26.58 23.67
C THR A 938 -43.70 -25.81 22.83
N THR A 939 -44.18 -24.92 21.95
CA THR A 939 -43.34 -23.97 21.24
C THR A 939 -42.85 -22.86 22.17
N SER A 940 -41.54 -22.74 22.33
CA SER A 940 -40.86 -21.61 22.96
C SER A 940 -39.69 -21.19 22.08
N THR A 941 -39.61 -19.91 21.74
CA THR A 941 -38.52 -19.33 20.95
C THR A 941 -37.18 -19.46 21.68
N PRO A 942 -36.07 -19.76 20.97
CA PRO A 942 -34.76 -19.80 21.60
C PRO A 942 -34.34 -18.40 22.03
N ILE A 943 -33.96 -18.25 23.29
CA ILE A 943 -33.17 -17.12 23.78
C ILE A 943 -31.72 -17.60 23.82
N SER A 944 -30.86 -17.02 22.98
CA SER A 944 -29.43 -17.26 23.03
C SER A 944 -28.81 -16.60 24.26
N SER A 945 -27.72 -17.17 24.74
CA SER A 945 -26.82 -16.55 25.73
C SER A 945 -25.39 -16.94 25.34
N PRO A 946 -24.45 -15.99 25.33
CA PRO A 946 -23.12 -16.25 24.75
C PRO A 946 -22.32 -17.24 25.62
N PRO A 947 -21.64 -18.23 25.01
CA PRO A 947 -20.73 -19.11 25.74
C PRO A 947 -19.46 -18.34 26.14
N THR A 948 -19.07 -18.44 27.42
CA THR A 948 -17.82 -17.87 27.93
C THR A 948 -16.76 -18.96 28.07
N ASN A 949 -15.81 -18.98 27.12
CA ASN A 949 -14.65 -19.88 27.17
C ASN A 949 -13.50 -19.23 27.95
N HIS A 950 -13.23 -19.70 29.17
CA HIS A 950 -11.89 -19.56 29.77
C HIS A 950 -11.61 -20.66 30.82
N PRO A 951 -10.46 -21.34 30.80
CA PRO A 951 -10.17 -22.44 31.72
C PRO A 951 -9.82 -21.93 33.12
N THR A 952 -10.37 -22.58 34.15
CA THR A 952 -9.98 -22.40 35.56
C THR A 952 -9.35 -23.67 36.13
N THR A 953 -8.07 -23.61 36.49
CA THR A 953 -7.30 -24.73 37.02
C THR A 953 -7.50 -24.92 38.53
N GLY A 954 -8.72 -25.31 38.92
CA GLY A 954 -9.04 -25.69 40.31
C GLY A 954 -8.83 -27.18 40.58
N THR A 955 -8.18 -27.54 41.70
CA THR A 955 -8.19 -28.92 42.21
C THR A 955 -9.54 -29.23 42.88
N PRO A 956 -10.14 -30.41 42.63
CA PRO A 956 -11.53 -30.68 43.02
C PRO A 956 -11.72 -30.94 44.52
N THR A 957 -12.57 -30.13 45.15
CA THR A 957 -13.17 -30.43 46.47
C THR A 957 -14.60 -30.93 46.28
N THR A 958 -14.93 -32.11 46.81
CA THR A 958 -16.28 -32.67 46.73
C THR A 958 -17.15 -32.23 47.91
N SER A 959 -18.34 -31.71 47.62
CA SER A 959 -19.40 -31.44 48.61
C SER A 959 -20.75 -31.93 48.09
N SER A 960 -21.46 -32.73 48.88
CA SER A 960 -22.75 -33.30 48.50
C SER A 960 -23.86 -32.23 48.41
N PRO A 961 -24.85 -32.38 47.50
CA PRO A 961 -25.93 -31.41 47.35
C PRO A 961 -26.92 -31.46 48.51
N ILE A 962 -27.45 -30.30 48.89
CA ILE A 962 -28.64 -30.15 49.73
C ILE A 962 -29.79 -29.74 48.81
N SER A 963 -30.88 -30.50 48.80
CA SER A 963 -32.09 -30.17 48.07
C SER A 963 -33.12 -29.45 48.96
N SER A 964 -33.97 -28.63 48.34
CA SER A 964 -35.14 -28.01 48.97
C SER A 964 -36.30 -28.02 47.97
N PRO A 965 -37.55 -28.36 48.38
CA PRO A 965 -38.65 -28.56 47.45
C PRO A 965 -39.32 -27.24 47.03
N PRO A 966 -39.87 -27.14 45.81
CA PRO A 966 -40.64 -25.99 45.36
C PRO A 966 -42.10 -26.03 45.84
N THR A 967 -42.73 -24.86 45.98
CA THR A 967 -44.18 -24.71 46.23
C THR A 967 -44.77 -23.60 45.37
N ASN A 968 -45.80 -23.93 44.58
CA ASN A 968 -46.48 -22.99 43.69
C ASN A 968 -47.55 -22.18 44.44
N HIS A 969 -47.59 -20.86 44.26
CA HIS A 969 -48.72 -20.12 43.66
C HIS A 969 -48.37 -18.61 43.49
N PRO A 970 -49.07 -17.85 42.61
CA PRO A 970 -48.63 -16.53 42.18
C PRO A 970 -49.33 -15.35 42.88
N THR A 971 -48.67 -14.19 42.85
CA THR A 971 -49.29 -12.85 43.05
C THR A 971 -48.70 -11.86 42.06
N THR A 972 -49.53 -11.03 41.45
CA THR A 972 -49.14 -9.96 40.53
C THR A 972 -48.71 -8.69 41.27
N GLY A 973 -47.74 -7.97 40.71
CA GLY A 973 -47.26 -6.67 41.19
C GLY A 973 -46.81 -5.79 40.03
N THR A 974 -47.12 -4.49 40.11
CA THR A 974 -46.80 -3.48 39.09
C THR A 974 -45.34 -3.02 39.14
N PRO A 975 -44.76 -2.54 38.02
CA PRO A 975 -43.35 -2.14 37.97
C PRO A 975 -43.06 -0.89 38.81
N THR A 976 -41.87 -0.85 39.39
CA THR A 976 -41.23 0.35 39.96
C THR A 976 -39.76 0.37 39.54
N THR A 977 -39.28 1.51 39.05
CA THR A 977 -37.92 1.72 38.58
C THR A 977 -36.98 2.16 39.72
N SER A 978 -35.73 1.68 39.68
CA SER A 978 -34.62 2.21 40.49
C SER A 978 -33.29 1.94 39.79
N SER A 979 -32.48 2.99 39.62
CA SER A 979 -31.19 2.97 38.92
C SER A 979 -30.13 2.10 39.62
N PRO A 980 -29.11 1.59 38.89
CA PRO A 980 -28.02 0.84 39.49
C PRO A 980 -27.14 1.72 40.39
N ILE A 981 -26.60 1.13 41.46
CA ILE A 981 -25.49 1.67 42.27
C ILE A 981 -24.40 0.59 42.30
N SER A 982 -23.15 0.99 42.10
CA SER A 982 -22.02 0.10 41.81
C SER A 982 -20.95 0.06 42.92
N SER A 983 -19.99 -0.86 42.76
CA SER A 983 -18.73 -1.01 43.52
C SER A 983 -18.82 -1.56 44.97
N PRO A 984 -17.73 -2.14 45.53
CA PRO A 984 -16.63 -2.88 44.90
C PRO A 984 -16.38 -4.27 45.56
N PRO A 985 -15.69 -5.21 44.88
CA PRO A 985 -15.24 -6.47 45.47
C PRO A 985 -14.04 -6.26 46.42
N THR A 986 -13.90 -7.08 47.46
CA THR A 986 -12.71 -7.11 48.34
C THR A 986 -12.25 -8.54 48.65
N ASN A 987 -10.95 -8.79 48.47
CA ASN A 987 -10.29 -10.09 48.69
C ASN A 987 -9.31 -10.00 49.89
N HIS A 988 -9.51 -10.81 50.93
CA HIS A 988 -8.48 -11.58 51.68
C HIS A 988 -9.11 -12.30 52.92
N PRO A 989 -8.43 -13.30 53.55
CA PRO A 989 -9.13 -14.41 54.20
C PRO A 989 -8.86 -14.58 55.71
N THR A 990 -9.57 -15.53 56.33
CA THR A 990 -9.27 -16.08 57.67
C THR A 990 -9.41 -17.60 57.71
N THR A 991 -8.55 -18.28 58.47
CA THR A 991 -8.49 -19.74 58.60
C THR A 991 -8.76 -20.21 60.04
N GLY A 992 -9.10 -21.49 60.22
CA GLY A 992 -9.25 -22.12 61.53
C GLY A 992 -9.16 -23.65 61.48
N THR A 993 -8.58 -24.28 62.52
CA THR A 993 -8.49 -25.74 62.74
C THR A 993 -8.46 -26.02 64.25
N PRO A 994 -8.80 -27.24 64.73
CA PRO A 994 -7.72 -28.06 65.34
C PRO A 994 -7.88 -29.61 65.30
N THR A 995 -6.76 -30.30 65.05
CA THR A 995 -6.16 -31.54 65.66
C THR A 995 -7.01 -32.62 66.38
N SER A 996 -6.62 -33.89 66.53
CA SER A 996 -5.30 -34.58 66.66
C SER A 996 -5.46 -36.11 66.38
N SER A 997 -4.57 -37.11 66.56
CA SER A 997 -3.21 -37.35 67.13
C SER A 997 -2.69 -38.73 66.56
N SER A 998 -1.70 -39.53 67.02
CA SER A 998 -0.77 -39.54 68.18
C SER A 998 0.71 -39.91 67.82
N PRO A 999 1.32 -41.12 68.06
CA PRO A 999 2.62 -41.08 68.75
C PRO A 999 3.83 -41.86 68.17
N ILE A 1000 5.00 -41.56 68.78
CA ILE A 1000 6.37 -42.13 68.61
C ILE A 1000 7.21 -41.38 67.54
N SER A 1001 8.32 -40.69 67.85
CA SER A 1001 8.96 -40.44 69.17
C SER A 1001 9.75 -39.11 69.29
N SER A 1002 11.08 -39.13 69.44
CA SER A 1002 11.98 -38.03 69.90
C SER A 1002 13.47 -38.41 69.62
N PRO A 1003 14.54 -37.61 69.92
CA PRO A 1003 14.64 -36.32 70.63
C PRO A 1003 15.60 -35.27 69.95
N PRO A 1004 16.12 -34.21 70.61
CA PRO A 1004 15.45 -33.13 71.38
C PRO A 1004 15.92 -31.68 71.04
N THR A 1005 15.15 -30.66 71.49
CA THR A 1005 15.60 -29.27 71.86
C THR A 1005 16.24 -28.36 70.77
N ASN A 1006 16.09 -27.03 70.77
CA ASN A 1006 15.29 -26.11 71.60
C ASN A 1006 14.87 -24.83 70.83
N ASN A 1007 13.81 -24.18 71.32
CA ASN A 1007 13.24 -22.90 70.86
C ASN A 1007 13.86 -21.71 71.70
N PRO A 1008 13.51 -20.40 71.56
CA PRO A 1008 12.68 -19.70 70.56
C PRO A 1008 13.19 -18.27 70.15
N THR A 1009 12.26 -17.42 69.69
CA THR A 1009 12.11 -15.94 69.94
C THR A 1009 12.72 -14.87 68.99
N PHE A 1010 11.86 -14.44 68.03
CA PHE A 1010 11.18 -13.12 67.97
C PHE A 1010 11.87 -11.78 67.59
N LYS A 1011 11.05 -10.94 66.91
CA LYS A 1011 11.04 -9.46 66.77
C LYS A 1011 12.00 -8.74 65.80
N SER A 1012 11.42 -8.40 64.64
CA SER A 1012 11.30 -7.03 64.06
C SER A 1012 12.43 -5.98 64.19
N SER A 1013 12.81 -5.37 63.06
CA SER A 1013 12.54 -3.94 62.80
C SER A 1013 12.76 -3.55 61.32
N LYS A 1014 12.28 -2.36 60.92
CA LYS A 1014 12.59 -1.70 59.64
C LYS A 1014 14.00 -1.06 59.66
N GLN A 1015 14.50 -0.68 58.47
CA GLN A 1015 15.43 0.45 58.20
C GLN A 1015 16.82 0.41 58.89
N SER A 1016 17.97 0.67 58.27
CA SER A 1016 18.34 1.23 56.95
C SER A 1016 19.85 1.52 56.94
N LYS A 1017 20.43 1.80 55.76
CA LYS A 1017 21.54 2.75 55.50
C LYS A 1017 22.96 2.51 56.08
N LEU A 1018 23.89 2.43 55.12
CA LEU A 1018 25.12 3.25 54.92
C LEU A 1018 26.53 2.65 55.15
N ALA A 1019 27.47 3.22 54.37
CA ALA A 1019 28.94 3.06 54.35
C ALA A 1019 29.47 1.65 53.99
N LYS A 1020 30.21 1.42 52.89
CA LYS A 1020 31.55 1.96 52.49
C LYS A 1020 32.66 1.78 53.54
N ALA A 1021 33.64 0.91 53.27
CA ALA A 1021 34.99 1.31 52.83
C ALA A 1021 36.02 0.15 52.80
N THR A 1022 36.84 0.07 51.73
CA THR A 1022 38.28 -0.36 51.68
C THR A 1022 38.73 -1.74 52.25
N HIS A 1023 39.81 -2.41 51.80
CA HIS A 1023 40.75 -2.19 50.68
C HIS A 1023 41.52 -3.50 50.33
N ALA A 1024 41.56 -3.84 49.03
CA ALA A 1024 42.78 -4.24 48.29
C ALA A 1024 43.60 -5.50 48.78
N PRO A 1025 44.80 -5.83 48.23
CA PRO A 1025 44.85 -6.85 47.16
C PRO A 1025 46.03 -7.85 47.21
N VAL A 1026 45.99 -8.90 46.36
CA VAL A 1026 47.18 -9.50 45.71
C VAL A 1026 46.79 -9.91 44.27
N ALA A 1027 47.72 -9.83 43.32
CA ALA A 1027 47.53 -10.22 41.92
C ALA A 1027 48.67 -11.12 41.42
N HIS A 1028 48.47 -11.85 40.31
CA HIS A 1028 49.57 -12.23 39.39
C HIS A 1028 49.08 -12.48 37.95
N LYS A 1029 49.97 -12.22 36.99
CA LYS A 1029 49.87 -12.39 35.53
C LYS A 1029 51.32 -12.67 35.05
N PRO A 1030 51.59 -13.33 33.89
CA PRO A 1030 51.95 -12.52 32.72
C PRO A 1030 51.67 -13.10 31.31
N THR A 1031 51.73 -12.16 30.35
CA THR A 1031 51.88 -12.15 28.86
C THR A 1031 52.63 -13.31 28.15
N VAL A 1032 52.60 -13.54 26.82
CA VAL A 1032 52.93 -12.69 25.61
C VAL A 1032 52.34 -13.38 24.32
N SER A 1033 51.48 -12.80 23.45
CA SER A 1033 51.65 -11.86 22.29
C SER A 1033 52.09 -12.42 20.89
N LYS A 1034 51.34 -12.00 19.83
CA LYS A 1034 51.72 -11.67 18.40
C LYS A 1034 51.44 -12.60 17.17
N THR A 1035 50.94 -11.93 16.11
CA THR A 1035 51.18 -12.04 14.62
C THR A 1035 50.58 -13.14 13.71
N SER A 1036 49.42 -12.82 13.10
CA SER A 1036 49.17 -12.53 11.65
C SER A 1036 49.26 -13.56 10.49
N LYS A 1037 48.23 -13.46 9.61
CA LYS A 1037 48.22 -13.42 8.11
C LYS A 1037 47.88 -14.67 7.24
N HIS A 1038 47.07 -14.40 6.19
CA HIS A 1038 46.80 -15.16 4.94
C HIS A 1038 46.03 -16.51 5.05
N SER A 1039 45.27 -16.98 4.04
CA SER A 1039 44.58 -16.36 2.86
C SER A 1039 43.69 -17.40 2.14
N SER A 1040 42.93 -16.98 1.10
CA SER A 1040 42.21 -17.81 0.07
C SER A 1040 41.05 -18.68 0.60
N ALA A 1041 39.81 -18.60 0.06
CA ALA A 1041 39.34 -18.84 -1.32
C ALA A 1041 39.22 -20.35 -1.64
N ASP A 1042 38.25 -20.80 -2.44
CA ASP A 1042 37.27 -20.04 -3.25
C ASP A 1042 35.87 -19.95 -2.62
#